data_AF-A0AAJ6FZD8-F1
#
_entry.id   AF-A0AAJ6FZD8-F1
#
_cell.length_a   1.000
_cell.length_b   1.000
_cell.length_c   1.000
_cell.angle_alpha   90.00
_cell.angle_beta   90.00
_cell.angle_gamma   90.00
#
_symmetry.space_group_name_H-M   'P 1'
#
loop_
_entity.id
_entity.type
_entity.pdbx_description
1 polymer ?
#
loop_
_entity_poly.entity_id
_entity_poly.type
_entity_poly.pdbx_seq_one_letter_code
_entity_poly.pdbx_strand_id
1 'polypeptide(L)'
;MADVVLFVPRDARFASENLAEFIRLAREDLTAFGGRDGWEEHKWRLGKTSVVFATKTKELTSHRFTPMAEPFIQFAKAYVRYTYSHKPVKNIDYPLRALRCIEAALLESRGGADVSGLNGAVMDVAAAKCREFYKSDDERCQTGRQMARIVEFLREKKIVPSLQQWKSPFPKPKILTEDIGGAGKAHRAAKLPSNEAMFALAEMFAAADDVETQYFSSIATLLMVAPSRISEVLALPVDCIQWDTDEYGAPQMCLRWRAAKGKGATKKWVPSVMQDVVIEAVRRLTQIGAPARAAARFAHDHPGRFMDHPGCVVTVGDAADRLLMPNEVAAALGLRVHRKTYRTDGTPTWSQVVGDKRLKKLLDRGDISYKDLAAYVFEGCAGPDWPFIDDSRTVKIWDALCLHRVNEFHREHEVKRFSWAIATSTMVNDRLGGSSDLSLFEKKGYRNSDGSPIKLTTHQPRHWLNTLSQRGGMDEMTLAQWSGRARVADNAHYDHRSPEERMREVRDILKVEHKSLLERFQSRQPVTYQELGVDRLGTAKATLYGMCVHDYAMSPCQKQRECMTCKEHVCIKGDHVTLDRILLLEAQTKALLDRALEAREAGDFGADRWVDNHKWKLAHVQAMRMTLEHDGVPDGTVLRIPDGHDPSPVRRALIELGVVLPDALALHPRVIPLALA
;
A
#
# COMPACT_ATOMS: atom_id res chain seq x y z
N MET A 1 7.41 12.87 -29.96
CA MET A 1 8.06 11.63 -29.48
C MET A 1 9.52 11.99 -29.27
N ALA A 2 10.03 11.93 -28.04
CA ALA A 2 11.45 12.20 -27.81
C ALA A 2 12.25 11.02 -28.37
N ASP A 3 13.29 11.28 -29.17
CA ASP A 3 14.19 10.24 -29.65
C ASP A 3 14.80 9.51 -28.44
N VAL A 4 14.41 8.26 -28.25
CA VAL A 4 14.88 7.44 -27.14
C VAL A 4 16.29 6.95 -27.50
N VAL A 5 17.31 7.67 -27.03
CA VAL A 5 18.71 7.30 -27.21
C VAL A 5 19.03 6.07 -26.36
N LEU A 6 19.18 4.91 -27.00
CA LEU A 6 19.49 3.63 -26.36
C LEU A 6 21.00 3.36 -26.41
N PHE A 7 21.58 2.99 -25.26
CA PHE A 7 22.96 2.50 -25.23
C PHE A 7 23.02 1.05 -25.72
N VAL A 8 23.79 0.82 -26.79
CA VAL A 8 24.06 -0.51 -27.36
C VAL A 8 25.53 -0.86 -27.08
N PRO A 9 25.80 -1.88 -26.25
CA PRO A 9 27.17 -2.23 -25.90
C PRO A 9 27.87 -2.98 -27.04
N ARG A 10 29.20 -2.80 -27.12
CA ARG A 10 30.08 -3.65 -27.93
C ARG A 10 30.23 -5.03 -27.30
N ASP A 11 31.06 -5.88 -27.90
CA ASP A 11 31.37 -7.20 -27.35
C ASP A 11 31.95 -7.14 -25.91
N ALA A 12 31.80 -8.22 -25.14
CA ALA A 12 32.19 -8.28 -23.74
C ALA A 12 33.68 -8.03 -23.50
N ARG A 13 34.54 -8.30 -24.49
CA ARG A 13 35.99 -8.01 -24.44
C ARG A 13 36.30 -6.52 -24.35
N PHE A 14 35.37 -5.64 -24.71
CA PHE A 14 35.51 -4.19 -24.68
C PHE A 14 34.82 -3.54 -23.47
N ALA A 15 34.75 -4.24 -22.33
CA ALA A 15 34.03 -3.80 -21.14
C ALA A 15 34.41 -2.38 -20.66
N SER A 16 35.70 -2.05 -20.66
CA SER A 16 36.18 -0.71 -20.28
C SER A 16 35.74 0.37 -21.27
N GLU A 17 35.78 0.09 -22.57
CA GLU A 17 35.27 0.99 -23.61
C GLU A 17 33.75 1.14 -23.53
N ASN A 18 33.03 0.06 -23.21
CA ASN A 18 31.58 0.10 -22.99
C ASN A 18 31.21 1.01 -21.81
N LEU A 19 31.98 0.97 -20.72
CA LEU A 19 31.79 1.89 -19.59
C LEU A 19 32.04 3.34 -20.00
N ALA A 20 33.17 3.60 -20.69
CA ALA A 20 33.53 4.94 -21.13
C ALA A 20 32.48 5.51 -22.10
N GLU A 21 32.02 4.73 -23.07
CA GLU A 21 30.99 5.13 -24.02
C GLU A 21 29.62 5.30 -23.34
N PHE A 22 29.27 4.45 -22.38
CA PHE A 22 28.05 4.62 -21.60
C PHE A 22 28.05 5.95 -20.82
N ILE A 23 29.18 6.30 -20.19
CA ILE A 23 29.35 7.57 -19.49
C ILE A 23 29.29 8.74 -20.49
N ARG A 24 29.97 8.63 -21.64
CA ARG A 24 29.96 9.65 -22.70
C ARG A 24 28.53 9.90 -23.21
N LEU A 25 27.80 8.84 -23.58
CA LEU A 25 26.42 8.93 -24.05
C LEU A 25 25.52 9.59 -23.01
N ALA A 26 25.60 9.20 -21.74
CA ALA A 26 24.79 9.81 -20.69
C ALA A 26 25.16 11.29 -20.46
N ARG A 27 26.45 11.63 -20.53
CA ARG A 27 26.92 13.00 -20.32
C ARG A 27 26.55 13.93 -21.47
N GLU A 28 26.73 13.47 -22.70
CA GLU A 28 26.76 14.32 -23.89
C GLU A 28 25.48 14.24 -24.72
N ASP A 29 24.83 13.07 -24.77
CA ASP A 29 23.71 12.83 -25.69
C ASP A 29 22.36 12.91 -24.95
N LEU A 30 22.33 12.76 -23.61
CA LEU A 30 21.11 12.87 -22.80
C LEU A 30 20.96 14.25 -22.14
N THR A 31 19.75 14.82 -22.22
CA THR A 31 19.46 16.20 -21.78
C THR A 31 18.86 16.30 -20.37
N ALA A 32 18.47 15.19 -19.75
CA ALA A 32 17.90 15.19 -18.40
C ALA A 32 18.89 15.77 -17.38
N PHE A 33 18.38 16.58 -16.44
CA PHE A 33 19.17 17.27 -15.41
C PHE A 33 20.22 18.25 -15.96
N GLY A 34 19.82 19.12 -16.89
CA GLY A 34 20.67 20.19 -17.40
C GLY A 34 21.68 19.76 -18.48
N GLY A 35 21.53 18.56 -19.05
CA GLY A 35 22.37 18.08 -20.14
C GLY A 35 23.87 18.10 -19.83
N ARG A 36 24.68 18.54 -20.80
CA ARG A 36 26.14 18.63 -20.67
C ARG A 36 26.54 19.62 -19.56
N ASP A 37 25.90 20.78 -19.50
CA ASP A 37 26.25 21.86 -18.57
C ASP A 37 25.97 21.49 -17.10
N GLY A 38 24.93 20.69 -16.85
CA GLY A 38 24.61 20.21 -15.51
C GLY A 38 25.48 19.04 -15.02
N TRP A 39 26.36 18.46 -15.85
CA TRP A 39 27.06 17.22 -15.50
C TRP A 39 28.01 17.36 -14.32
N GLU A 40 28.74 18.47 -14.23
CA GLU A 40 29.76 18.68 -13.19
C GLU A 40 29.16 18.81 -11.79
N GLU A 41 27.91 19.29 -11.68
CA GLU A 41 27.23 19.40 -10.40
C GLU A 41 27.00 18.04 -9.73
N HIS A 42 27.10 18.00 -8.40
CA HIS A 42 26.81 16.79 -7.60
C HIS A 42 25.39 16.77 -7.02
N LYS A 43 24.63 17.84 -7.26
CA LYS A 43 23.23 17.98 -6.86
C LYS A 43 22.42 18.39 -8.08
N TRP A 44 21.65 17.46 -8.62
CA TRP A 44 20.78 17.72 -9.76
C TRP A 44 19.35 17.99 -9.32
N ARG A 45 18.67 18.85 -10.09
CA ARG A 45 17.24 19.14 -9.92
C ARG A 45 16.56 19.21 -11.28
N LEU A 46 15.46 18.49 -11.44
CA LEU A 46 14.58 18.58 -12.60
C LEU A 46 13.13 18.46 -12.11
N GLY A 47 12.38 19.57 -12.20
CA GLY A 47 11.05 19.68 -11.60
C GLY A 47 11.08 19.42 -10.08
N LYS A 48 10.26 18.47 -9.62
CA LYS A 48 10.16 18.04 -8.21
C LYS A 48 11.18 16.97 -7.83
N THR A 49 11.97 16.46 -8.78
CA THR A 49 12.96 15.41 -8.54
C THR A 49 14.33 16.04 -8.26
N SER A 50 14.91 15.70 -7.12
CA SER A 50 16.26 16.09 -6.72
C SER A 50 17.14 14.88 -6.49
N VAL A 51 18.38 14.94 -6.96
CA VAL A 51 19.37 13.87 -6.84
C VAL A 51 20.63 14.46 -6.22
N VAL A 52 21.16 13.81 -5.18
CA VAL A 52 22.42 14.21 -4.55
C VAL A 52 23.37 13.02 -4.55
N PHE A 53 24.44 13.12 -5.36
CA PHE A 53 25.46 12.07 -5.52
C PHE A 53 26.48 12.13 -4.38
N ALA A 54 26.01 11.82 -3.18
CA ALA A 54 26.81 11.81 -1.96
C ALA A 54 27.11 10.40 -1.48
N THR A 55 28.32 10.20 -0.95
CA THR A 55 28.68 8.97 -0.23
C THR A 55 27.89 8.86 1.08
N LYS A 56 27.65 7.62 1.53
CA LYS A 56 27.04 7.34 2.85
C LYS A 56 28.07 7.00 3.93
N THR A 57 29.34 6.91 3.55
CA THR A 57 30.48 6.70 4.48
C THR A 57 30.81 7.94 5.32
N LYS A 58 30.23 9.09 4.97
CA LYS A 58 30.36 10.37 5.69
C LYS A 58 28.98 10.94 6.01
N GLU A 59 28.96 11.95 6.88
CA GLU A 59 27.73 12.63 7.26
C GLU A 59 27.03 13.28 6.04
N LEU A 60 25.72 13.09 5.96
CA LEU A 60 24.85 13.63 4.92
C LEU A 60 23.72 14.44 5.57
N THR A 61 23.75 15.76 5.39
CA THR A 61 22.70 16.68 5.84
C THR A 61 22.09 17.43 4.66
N SER A 62 21.03 18.20 4.90
CA SER A 62 20.39 19.05 3.88
C SER A 62 21.32 20.13 3.32
N HIS A 63 22.40 20.48 4.04
CA HIS A 63 23.29 21.59 3.71
C HIS A 63 24.73 21.16 3.39
N ARG A 64 25.15 19.99 3.87
CA ARG A 64 26.52 19.48 3.71
C ARG A 64 26.50 18.03 3.29
N PHE A 65 27.28 17.73 2.26
CA PHE A 65 27.49 16.36 1.78
C PHE A 65 28.90 16.22 1.22
N THR A 66 29.42 14.99 1.21
CA THR A 66 30.64 14.65 0.46
C THR A 66 30.25 13.89 -0.80
N PRO A 67 30.71 14.29 -2.00
CA PRO A 67 30.44 13.55 -3.23
C PRO A 67 30.90 12.08 -3.14
N MET A 68 30.29 11.21 -3.95
CA MET A 68 30.81 9.86 -4.15
C MET A 68 32.24 9.90 -4.71
N ALA A 69 33.05 8.90 -4.40
CA ALA A 69 34.43 8.81 -4.86
C ALA A 69 34.53 8.58 -6.38
N GLU A 70 35.58 9.14 -6.99
CA GLU A 70 35.98 8.85 -8.37
C GLU A 70 36.68 7.47 -8.45
N PRO A 71 36.56 6.73 -9.58
CA PRO A 71 35.76 7.02 -10.77
C PRO A 71 34.25 6.70 -10.66
N PHE A 72 33.80 6.09 -9.56
CA PHE A 72 32.42 5.56 -9.42
C PHE A 72 31.32 6.62 -9.62
N ILE A 73 31.54 7.85 -9.16
CA ILE A 73 30.54 8.91 -9.29
C ILE A 73 30.13 9.18 -10.75
N GLN A 74 31.04 9.00 -11.71
CA GLN A 74 30.74 9.17 -13.14
C GLN A 74 29.77 8.09 -13.62
N PHE A 75 29.98 6.84 -13.20
CA PHE A 75 29.03 5.75 -13.47
C PHE A 75 27.69 6.01 -12.77
N ALA A 76 27.69 6.44 -11.50
CA ALA A 76 26.46 6.73 -10.77
C ALA A 76 25.63 7.83 -11.45
N LYS A 77 26.27 8.91 -11.89
CA LYS A 77 25.67 9.99 -12.68
C LYS A 77 25.09 9.46 -14.00
N ALA A 78 25.87 8.65 -14.73
CA ALA A 78 25.44 8.06 -15.99
C ALA A 78 24.22 7.14 -15.82
N TYR A 79 24.24 6.25 -14.84
CA TYR A 79 23.15 5.33 -14.54
C TYR A 79 21.86 6.07 -14.16
N VAL A 80 21.93 7.07 -13.29
CA VAL A 80 20.75 7.84 -12.87
C VAL A 80 20.16 8.62 -14.04
N ARG A 81 20.99 9.30 -14.84
CA ARG A 81 20.50 10.05 -16.01
C ARG A 81 19.90 9.13 -17.06
N TYR A 82 20.58 8.03 -17.39
CA TYR A 82 20.10 7.06 -18.38
C TYR A 82 18.75 6.47 -17.97
N THR A 83 18.64 5.96 -16.73
CA THR A 83 17.39 5.35 -16.24
C THR A 83 16.25 6.37 -16.18
N TYR A 84 16.52 7.61 -15.76
CA TYR A 84 15.52 8.67 -15.71
C TYR A 84 15.05 9.10 -17.10
N SER A 85 15.95 9.24 -18.08
CA SER A 85 15.59 9.62 -19.45
C SER A 85 14.67 8.60 -20.12
N HIS A 86 14.83 7.30 -19.80
CA HIS A 86 13.97 6.25 -20.33
C HIS A 86 12.64 6.11 -19.57
N LYS A 87 12.68 6.29 -18.25
CA LYS A 87 11.50 6.18 -17.39
C LYS A 87 11.56 7.22 -16.26
N PRO A 88 11.05 8.44 -16.50
CA PRO A 88 11.02 9.48 -15.49
C PRO A 88 10.23 9.02 -14.26
N VAL A 89 10.84 9.15 -13.08
CA VAL A 89 10.20 8.82 -11.80
C VAL A 89 10.35 9.97 -10.82
N LYS A 90 9.30 10.23 -10.04
CA LYS A 90 9.31 11.32 -9.05
C LYS A 90 10.34 11.08 -7.92
N ASN A 91 10.59 9.82 -7.55
CA ASN A 91 11.48 9.42 -6.46
C ASN A 91 12.60 8.48 -6.96
N ILE A 92 13.86 8.89 -6.78
CA ILE A 92 15.09 8.16 -7.16
C ILE A 92 15.90 7.75 -5.91
N ASP A 93 15.30 7.85 -4.71
CA ASP A 93 16.00 7.61 -3.45
C ASP A 93 16.55 6.18 -3.34
N TYR A 94 15.75 5.14 -3.62
CA TYR A 94 16.23 3.75 -3.55
C TYR A 94 17.36 3.41 -4.54
N PRO A 95 17.32 3.83 -5.82
CA PRO A 95 18.49 3.72 -6.70
C PRO A 95 19.75 4.37 -6.13
N LEU A 96 19.64 5.58 -5.54
CA LEU A 96 20.78 6.26 -4.92
C LEU A 96 21.29 5.52 -3.68
N ARG A 97 20.38 5.00 -2.84
CA ARG A 97 20.73 4.17 -1.69
C ARG A 97 21.54 2.94 -2.11
N ALA A 98 21.15 2.29 -3.21
CA ALA A 98 21.85 1.15 -3.76
C ALA A 98 23.25 1.54 -4.26
N LEU A 99 23.36 2.63 -5.03
CA LEU A 99 24.66 3.16 -5.49
C LEU A 99 25.60 3.48 -4.31
N ARG A 100 25.06 4.06 -3.23
CA ARG A 100 25.83 4.33 -1.99
C ARG A 100 26.35 3.07 -1.30
N CYS A 101 25.55 1.99 -1.26
CA CYS A 101 25.99 0.71 -0.72
C CYS A 101 27.09 0.08 -1.59
N ILE A 102 26.96 0.16 -2.91
CA ILE A 102 27.93 -0.37 -3.87
C ILE A 102 29.25 0.41 -3.79
N GLU A 103 29.20 1.74 -3.76
CA GLU A 103 30.38 2.60 -3.58
C GLU A 103 31.13 2.26 -2.27
N ALA A 104 30.41 2.22 -1.15
CA ALA A 104 31.00 1.91 0.14
C ALA A 104 31.65 0.52 0.17
N ALA A 105 31.05 -0.46 -0.50
CA ALA A 105 31.61 -1.80 -0.60
C ALA A 105 32.87 -1.87 -1.47
N LEU A 106 32.91 -1.13 -2.58
CA LEU A 106 34.10 -1.02 -3.42
C LEU A 106 35.26 -0.37 -2.66
N LEU A 107 35.00 0.73 -1.97
CA LEU A 107 36.00 1.41 -1.14
C LEU A 107 36.58 0.47 -0.07
N GLU A 108 35.74 -0.28 0.63
CA GLU A 108 36.17 -1.21 1.68
C GLU A 108 36.92 -2.43 1.12
N SER A 109 36.43 -3.01 0.02
CA SER A 109 36.94 -4.29 -0.48
C SER A 109 38.14 -4.15 -1.41
N ARG A 110 38.27 -3.01 -2.12
CA ARG A 110 39.25 -2.78 -3.18
C ARG A 110 40.17 -1.60 -2.93
N GLY A 111 39.89 -0.76 -1.93
CA GLY A 111 40.63 0.48 -1.67
C GLY A 111 40.38 1.59 -2.70
N GLY A 112 39.48 1.37 -3.67
CA GLY A 112 39.14 2.31 -4.73
C GLY A 112 37.72 2.11 -5.23
N ALA A 113 37.09 3.20 -5.70
CA ALA A 113 35.70 3.20 -6.15
C ALA A 113 35.62 3.02 -7.67
N ASP A 114 36.01 1.85 -8.17
CA ASP A 114 35.84 1.51 -9.59
C ASP A 114 34.77 0.43 -9.78
N VAL A 115 33.75 0.74 -10.58
CA VAL A 115 32.65 -0.18 -10.91
C VAL A 115 33.14 -1.46 -11.59
N SER A 116 34.28 -1.41 -12.30
CA SER A 116 34.88 -2.59 -12.95
C SER A 116 35.33 -3.66 -11.94
N GLY A 117 35.59 -3.26 -10.69
CA GLY A 117 36.04 -4.13 -9.61
C GLY A 117 34.94 -4.95 -8.93
N LEU A 118 33.68 -4.79 -9.36
CA LEU A 118 32.53 -5.51 -8.80
C LEU A 118 32.59 -7.01 -9.09
N ASN A 119 32.30 -7.80 -8.07
CA ASN A 119 32.08 -9.24 -8.14
C ASN A 119 31.12 -9.68 -7.03
N GLY A 120 30.81 -10.98 -6.95
CA GLY A 120 29.94 -11.52 -5.90
C GLY A 120 30.35 -11.13 -4.48
N ALA A 121 31.63 -11.22 -4.14
CA ALA A 121 32.12 -10.88 -2.79
C ALA A 121 31.93 -9.39 -2.44
N VAL A 122 32.20 -8.48 -3.38
CA VAL A 122 31.95 -7.04 -3.17
C VAL A 122 30.45 -6.78 -3.00
N MET A 123 29.59 -7.50 -3.72
CA MET A 123 28.14 -7.36 -3.56
C MET A 123 27.62 -7.89 -2.21
N ASP A 124 28.28 -8.89 -1.62
CA ASP A 124 27.97 -9.34 -0.25
C ASP A 124 28.36 -8.27 0.78
N VAL A 125 29.50 -7.59 0.58
CA VAL A 125 29.87 -6.41 1.38
C VAL A 125 28.87 -5.27 1.17
N ALA A 126 28.37 -5.05 -0.05
CA ALA A 126 27.32 -4.05 -0.32
C ALA A 126 26.01 -4.38 0.44
N ALA A 127 25.66 -5.66 0.55
CA ALA A 127 24.56 -6.09 1.39
C ALA A 127 24.81 -5.81 2.89
N ALA A 128 26.04 -6.04 3.38
CA ALA A 128 26.41 -5.68 4.75
C ALA A 128 26.28 -4.16 4.98
N LYS A 129 26.77 -3.33 4.06
CA LYS A 129 26.58 -1.87 4.10
C LYS A 129 25.13 -1.44 4.08
N CYS A 130 24.28 -2.15 3.34
CA CYS A 130 22.84 -1.89 3.36
C CYS A 130 22.21 -2.13 4.75
N ARG A 131 22.66 -3.15 5.50
CA ARG A 131 22.22 -3.40 6.89
C ARG A 131 22.70 -2.32 7.85
N GLU A 132 23.92 -1.83 7.65
CA GLU A 132 24.54 -0.77 8.44
C GLU A 132 23.82 0.58 8.22
N PHE A 133 23.59 0.96 6.96
CA PHE A 133 23.07 2.28 6.61
C PHE A 133 21.57 2.43 6.82
N TYR A 134 20.79 1.34 6.76
CA TYR A 134 19.32 1.39 6.82
C TYR A 134 18.79 0.47 7.89
N LYS A 135 17.82 0.96 8.67
CA LYS A 135 17.29 0.25 9.84
C LYS A 135 16.06 -0.57 9.53
N SER A 136 15.15 -0.09 8.67
CA SER A 136 13.90 -0.80 8.41
C SER A 136 14.05 -1.89 7.35
N ASP A 137 13.26 -2.96 7.49
CA ASP A 137 13.28 -4.08 6.56
C ASP A 137 12.78 -3.71 5.16
N ASP A 138 11.83 -2.78 5.05
CA ASP A 138 11.40 -2.26 3.75
C ASP A 138 12.54 -1.50 3.06
N GLU A 139 13.22 -0.60 3.77
CA GLU A 139 14.35 0.12 3.18
C GLU A 139 15.45 -0.82 2.67
N ARG A 140 15.79 -1.84 3.45
CA ARG A 140 16.76 -2.88 3.07
C ARG A 140 16.28 -3.68 1.87
N CYS A 141 15.01 -4.12 1.86
CA CYS A 141 14.42 -4.88 0.76
C CYS A 141 14.39 -4.07 -0.55
N GLN A 142 13.90 -2.83 -0.51
CA GLN A 142 13.82 -1.98 -1.70
C GLN A 142 15.21 -1.60 -2.21
N THR A 143 16.15 -1.26 -1.31
CA THR A 143 17.54 -0.96 -1.68
C THR A 143 18.22 -2.20 -2.29
N GLY A 144 18.03 -3.37 -1.70
CA GLY A 144 18.50 -4.65 -2.23
C GLY A 144 17.96 -4.96 -3.63
N ARG A 145 16.67 -4.72 -3.88
CA ARG A 145 16.09 -4.87 -5.22
C ARG A 145 16.73 -3.92 -6.24
N GLN A 146 17.06 -2.68 -5.85
CA GLN A 146 17.75 -1.75 -6.75
C GLN A 146 19.21 -2.17 -6.99
N MET A 147 19.91 -2.71 -5.99
CA MET A 147 21.25 -3.29 -6.20
C MET A 147 21.21 -4.43 -7.22
N ALA A 148 20.24 -5.36 -7.11
CA ALA A 148 20.08 -6.43 -8.09
C ALA A 148 19.80 -5.91 -9.51
N ARG A 149 19.01 -4.83 -9.65
CA ARG A 149 18.77 -4.18 -10.95
C ARG A 149 20.03 -3.53 -11.53
N ILE A 150 20.85 -2.90 -10.70
CA ILE A 150 22.13 -2.33 -11.15
C ILE A 150 23.07 -3.44 -11.61
N VAL A 151 23.16 -4.55 -10.87
CA VAL A 151 23.95 -5.73 -11.27
C VAL A 151 23.48 -6.26 -12.62
N GLU A 152 22.17 -6.46 -12.81
CA GLU A 152 21.65 -6.95 -14.09
C GLU A 152 21.92 -5.96 -15.22
N PHE A 153 21.77 -4.65 -14.98
CA PHE A 153 22.12 -3.62 -15.95
C PHE A 153 23.59 -3.68 -16.37
N LEU A 154 24.52 -3.84 -15.43
CA LEU A 154 25.96 -3.93 -15.73
C LEU A 154 26.29 -5.17 -16.58
N ARG A 155 25.56 -6.27 -16.38
CA ARG A 155 25.68 -7.51 -17.17
C ARG A 155 25.09 -7.36 -18.56
N GLU A 156 23.84 -6.90 -18.67
CA GLU A 156 23.14 -6.67 -19.94
C GLU A 156 23.88 -5.67 -20.84
N LYS A 157 24.44 -4.62 -20.23
CA LYS A 157 25.21 -3.59 -20.93
C LYS A 157 26.68 -3.95 -21.10
N LYS A 158 27.09 -5.18 -20.75
CA LYS A 158 28.47 -5.69 -20.91
C LYS A 158 29.54 -4.72 -20.36
N ILE A 159 29.21 -4.02 -19.27
CA ILE A 159 30.09 -3.10 -18.55
C ILE A 159 30.94 -3.91 -17.55
N VAL A 160 30.33 -4.88 -16.87
CA VAL A 160 31.03 -5.88 -16.04
C VAL A 160 30.51 -7.26 -16.41
N PRO A 161 30.93 -7.83 -17.56
CA PRO A 161 30.36 -9.08 -18.07
C PRO A 161 30.70 -10.30 -17.21
N SER A 162 31.79 -10.24 -16.43
CA SER A 162 32.19 -11.30 -15.48
C SER A 162 31.39 -11.27 -14.17
N LEU A 163 30.55 -10.25 -13.95
CA LEU A 163 29.76 -10.12 -12.74
C LEU A 163 28.71 -11.23 -12.68
N GLN A 164 28.74 -12.02 -11.60
CA GLN A 164 27.76 -13.06 -11.36
C GLN A 164 26.37 -12.46 -11.19
N GLN A 165 25.33 -13.23 -11.52
CA GLN A 165 23.98 -12.85 -11.17
C GLN A 165 23.87 -12.75 -9.65
N TRP A 166 23.33 -11.64 -9.15
CA TRP A 166 23.21 -11.38 -7.72
C TRP A 166 21.74 -11.29 -7.32
N LYS A 167 21.39 -12.02 -6.26
CA LYS A 167 20.04 -11.99 -5.67
C LYS A 167 20.10 -11.27 -4.33
N SER A 168 19.13 -10.37 -4.10
CA SER A 168 19.05 -9.67 -2.84
C SER A 168 18.83 -10.64 -1.66
N PRO A 169 19.63 -10.54 -0.57
CA PRO A 169 19.44 -11.37 0.62
C PRO A 169 18.31 -10.86 1.52
N PHE A 170 17.67 -9.74 1.17
CA PHE A 170 16.63 -9.13 1.99
C PHE A 170 15.25 -9.64 1.54
N PRO A 171 14.53 -10.41 2.40
CA PRO A 171 13.21 -10.88 2.05
C PRO A 171 12.23 -9.72 1.93
N LYS A 172 11.15 -9.94 1.17
CA LYS A 172 10.02 -9.00 1.16
C LYS A 172 9.44 -8.94 2.59
N PRO A 173 9.26 -7.75 3.20
CA PRO A 173 8.61 -7.65 4.50
C PRO A 173 7.22 -8.29 4.50
N LYS A 174 6.81 -8.82 5.66
CA LYS A 174 5.46 -9.34 5.85
C LYS A 174 4.44 -8.23 5.58
N ILE A 175 3.40 -8.57 4.83
CA ILE A 175 2.31 -7.65 4.52
C ILE A 175 1.32 -7.68 5.68
N LEU A 176 1.44 -6.73 6.61
CA LEU A 176 0.63 -6.73 7.84
C LEU A 176 -0.88 -6.57 7.60
N THR A 177 -1.29 -6.03 6.45
CA THR A 177 -2.71 -5.97 6.08
C THR A 177 -3.31 -7.36 5.84
N GLU A 178 -2.49 -8.34 5.41
CA GLU A 178 -2.88 -9.72 5.13
C GLU A 178 -2.57 -10.67 6.31
N ASP A 179 -1.86 -10.19 7.32
CA ASP A 179 -1.49 -10.99 8.49
C ASP A 179 -2.72 -11.28 9.38
N ILE A 180 -2.86 -12.55 9.76
CA ILE A 180 -3.93 -13.05 10.63
C ILE A 180 -3.54 -12.86 12.11
N GLY A 181 -2.25 -12.72 12.40
CA GLY A 181 -1.74 -12.53 13.75
C GLY A 181 -2.14 -11.21 14.42
N GLY A 182 -1.83 -11.10 15.72
CA GLY A 182 -2.11 -9.90 16.52
C GLY A 182 -1.47 -8.63 15.95
N ALA A 183 -0.29 -8.74 15.32
CA ALA A 183 0.39 -7.63 14.65
C ALA A 183 -0.42 -7.12 13.43
N GLY A 184 -0.96 -8.01 12.61
CA GLY A 184 -1.86 -7.65 11.51
C GLY A 184 -3.15 -6.99 11.99
N LYS A 185 -3.77 -7.51 13.06
CA LYS A 185 -4.95 -6.90 13.68
C LYS A 185 -4.66 -5.47 14.17
N ALA A 186 -3.57 -5.28 14.90
CA ALA A 186 -3.16 -3.95 15.38
C ALA A 186 -2.84 -2.99 14.23
N HIS A 187 -2.18 -3.47 13.17
CA HIS A 187 -1.88 -2.67 11.98
C HIS A 187 -3.16 -2.19 11.28
N ARG A 188 -4.11 -3.10 11.01
CA ARG A 188 -5.40 -2.75 10.39
C ARG A 188 -6.18 -1.74 11.24
N ALA A 189 -6.24 -1.96 12.55
CA ALA A 189 -6.91 -1.04 13.48
C ALA A 189 -6.28 0.37 13.48
N ALA A 190 -4.95 0.47 13.52
CA ALA A 190 -4.23 1.75 13.52
C ALA A 190 -4.40 2.55 12.20
N LYS A 191 -4.80 1.90 11.11
CA LYS A 191 -5.07 2.56 9.81
C LYS A 191 -6.49 3.10 9.68
N LEU A 192 -7.38 2.75 10.60
CA LEU A 192 -8.75 3.24 10.66
C LEU A 192 -8.87 4.29 11.77
N PRO A 193 -9.74 5.30 11.63
CA PRO A 193 -10.09 6.18 12.74
C PRO A 193 -10.89 5.39 13.79
N SER A 194 -10.72 5.73 15.07
CA SER A 194 -11.59 5.22 16.12
C SER A 194 -12.96 5.90 16.04
N ASN A 195 -13.98 5.28 16.64
CA ASN A 195 -15.32 5.88 16.68
C ASN A 195 -15.30 7.19 17.48
N GLU A 196 -14.55 7.23 18.57
CA GLU A 196 -14.34 8.42 19.40
C GLU A 196 -13.74 9.56 18.58
N ALA A 197 -12.74 9.29 17.74
CA ALA A 197 -12.14 10.29 16.87
C ALA A 197 -13.13 10.82 15.82
N MET A 198 -13.99 9.95 15.28
CA MET A 198 -15.01 10.34 14.31
C MET A 198 -16.12 11.18 14.95
N PHE A 199 -16.63 10.78 16.11
CA PHE A 199 -17.64 11.55 16.83
C PHE A 199 -17.10 12.89 17.31
N ALA A 200 -15.88 12.92 17.88
CA ALA A 200 -15.23 14.16 18.28
C ALA A 200 -15.02 15.12 17.08
N LEU A 201 -14.69 14.60 15.89
CA LEU A 201 -14.60 15.43 14.70
C LEU A 201 -15.97 15.99 14.29
N ALA A 202 -17.02 15.18 14.33
CA ALA A 202 -18.38 15.62 14.00
C ALA A 202 -18.89 16.69 14.98
N GLU A 203 -18.72 16.49 16.28
CA GLU A 203 -19.08 17.46 17.32
C GLU A 203 -18.25 18.74 17.19
N MET A 204 -16.94 18.61 16.99
CA MET A 204 -16.04 19.75 16.77
C MET A 204 -16.44 20.56 15.53
N PHE A 205 -16.84 19.90 14.43
CA PHE A 205 -17.33 20.59 13.24
C PHE A 205 -18.66 21.30 13.51
N ALA A 206 -19.60 20.65 14.19
CA ALA A 206 -20.90 21.24 14.51
C ALA A 206 -20.78 22.46 15.44
N ALA A 207 -19.94 22.36 16.48
CA ALA A 207 -19.77 23.37 17.52
C ALA A 207 -18.67 24.42 17.22
N ALA A 208 -18.10 24.45 16.01
CA ALA A 208 -16.97 25.31 15.67
C ALA A 208 -17.32 26.81 15.73
N ASP A 209 -16.81 27.50 16.75
CA ASP A 209 -17.05 28.91 17.06
C ASP A 209 -15.89 29.85 16.70
N ASP A 210 -14.68 29.31 16.52
CA ASP A 210 -13.49 30.07 16.11
C ASP A 210 -13.01 29.73 14.68
N VAL A 211 -12.27 30.65 14.08
CA VAL A 211 -11.79 30.56 12.69
C VAL A 211 -10.88 29.35 12.46
N GLU A 212 -9.98 29.03 13.40
CA GLU A 212 -9.06 27.89 13.27
C GLU A 212 -9.84 26.58 13.26
N THR A 213 -10.76 26.39 14.22
CA THR A 213 -11.60 25.20 14.30
C THR A 213 -12.52 25.08 13.09
N GLN A 214 -13.19 26.16 12.67
CA GLN A 214 -14.04 26.15 11.48
C GLN A 214 -13.27 25.74 10.23
N TYR A 215 -12.07 26.28 10.04
CA TYR A 215 -11.25 26.00 8.86
C TYR A 215 -10.79 24.53 8.81
N PHE A 216 -10.10 24.06 9.86
CA PHE A 216 -9.49 22.72 9.84
C PHE A 216 -10.52 21.60 10.00
N SER A 217 -11.59 21.79 10.77
CA SER A 217 -12.68 20.80 10.86
C SER A 217 -13.42 20.67 9.52
N SER A 218 -13.60 21.76 8.76
CA SER A 218 -14.20 21.71 7.42
C SER A 218 -13.34 20.90 6.44
N ILE A 219 -12.01 21.09 6.45
CA ILE A 219 -11.09 20.30 5.61
C ILE A 219 -11.15 18.82 6.00
N ALA A 220 -11.10 18.51 7.30
CA ALA A 220 -11.17 17.14 7.81
C ALA A 220 -12.52 16.47 7.47
N THR A 221 -13.62 17.23 7.52
CA THR A 221 -14.95 16.77 7.14
C THR A 221 -15.04 16.46 5.65
N LEU A 222 -14.46 17.29 4.77
CA LEU A 222 -14.39 16.99 3.33
C LEU A 222 -13.60 15.71 3.02
N LEU A 223 -12.62 15.33 3.85
CA LEU A 223 -11.92 14.03 3.72
C LEU A 223 -12.80 12.83 4.08
N MET A 224 -13.85 13.03 4.87
CA MET A 224 -14.82 12.00 5.27
C MET A 224 -15.95 11.81 4.25
N VAL A 225 -16.05 12.69 3.24
CA VAL A 225 -17.11 12.64 2.23
C VAL A 225 -16.79 11.69 1.09
N ALA A 226 -15.54 11.70 0.63
CA ALA A 226 -15.08 10.84 -0.44
C ALA A 226 -13.62 10.41 -0.22
N PRO A 227 -13.23 9.19 -0.63
CA PRO A 227 -11.89 8.69 -0.43
C PRO A 227 -10.90 9.46 -1.31
N SER A 228 -10.21 10.40 -0.67
CA SER A 228 -9.46 11.47 -1.34
C SER A 228 -8.12 11.71 -0.64
N ARG A 229 -7.13 12.26 -1.36
CA ARG A 229 -5.89 12.73 -0.72
C ARG A 229 -6.12 14.12 -0.16
N ILE A 230 -5.42 14.45 0.93
CA ILE A 230 -5.43 15.82 1.46
C ILE A 230 -4.98 16.84 0.40
N SER A 231 -3.97 16.52 -0.41
CA SER A 231 -3.52 17.40 -1.50
C SER A 231 -4.63 17.68 -2.53
N GLU A 232 -5.55 16.74 -2.75
CA GLU A 232 -6.66 16.91 -3.69
C GLU A 232 -7.77 17.78 -3.07
N VAL A 233 -8.05 17.64 -1.77
CA VAL A 233 -9.00 18.53 -1.04
C VAL A 233 -8.47 19.96 -0.98
N LEU A 234 -7.19 20.14 -0.72
CA LEU A 234 -6.54 21.46 -0.68
C LEU A 234 -6.51 22.15 -2.05
N ALA A 235 -6.65 21.38 -3.13
CA ALA A 235 -6.70 21.85 -4.50
C ALA A 235 -8.12 22.07 -5.03
N LEU A 236 -9.16 21.93 -4.19
CA LEU A 236 -10.53 22.20 -4.61
C LEU A 236 -10.73 23.67 -4.96
N PRO A 237 -11.47 23.99 -6.04
CA PRO A 237 -11.86 25.35 -6.33
C PRO A 237 -13.10 25.77 -5.51
N VAL A 238 -13.40 27.07 -5.44
CA VAL A 238 -14.55 27.59 -4.69
C VAL A 238 -15.90 27.11 -5.26
N ASP A 239 -15.99 26.98 -6.58
CA ASP A 239 -17.14 26.43 -7.33
C ASP A 239 -17.09 24.89 -7.43
N CYS A 240 -16.60 24.20 -6.38
CA CYS A 240 -16.44 22.75 -6.42
C CYS A 240 -17.76 21.98 -6.35
N ILE A 241 -18.82 22.53 -5.77
CA ILE A 241 -20.13 21.85 -5.67
C ILE A 241 -20.84 21.93 -7.02
N GLN A 242 -21.25 20.78 -7.54
CA GLN A 242 -22.07 20.66 -8.75
C GLN A 242 -23.26 19.74 -8.51
N TRP A 243 -24.32 19.95 -9.27
CA TRP A 243 -25.52 19.12 -9.27
C TRP A 243 -25.68 18.50 -10.65
N ASP A 244 -26.08 17.23 -10.66
CA ASP A 244 -26.43 16.47 -11.86
C ASP A 244 -27.72 15.70 -11.58
N THR A 245 -28.37 15.18 -12.61
CA THR A 245 -29.56 14.31 -12.43
C THR A 245 -29.16 12.85 -12.56
N ASP A 246 -29.67 12.00 -11.66
CA ASP A 246 -29.55 10.56 -11.84
C ASP A 246 -30.48 10.01 -12.92
N GLU A 247 -30.44 8.70 -13.13
CA GLU A 247 -31.26 7.98 -14.11
C GLU A 247 -32.78 8.10 -13.87
N TYR A 248 -33.19 8.50 -12.66
CA TYR A 248 -34.59 8.73 -12.27
C TYR A 248 -34.95 10.23 -12.27
N GLY A 249 -34.03 11.11 -12.67
CA GLY A 249 -34.24 12.56 -12.72
C GLY A 249 -34.08 13.26 -11.37
N ALA A 250 -33.63 12.58 -10.31
CA ALA A 250 -33.42 13.20 -9.01
C ALA A 250 -32.05 13.92 -8.96
N PRO A 251 -31.97 15.10 -8.31
CA PRO A 251 -30.74 15.86 -8.22
C PRO A 251 -29.72 15.17 -7.29
N GLN A 252 -28.53 14.90 -7.82
CA GLN A 252 -27.39 14.33 -7.12
C GLN A 252 -26.25 15.34 -7.02
N MET A 253 -25.77 15.56 -5.79
CA MET A 253 -24.65 16.45 -5.54
C MET A 253 -23.32 15.72 -5.79
N CYS A 254 -22.38 16.42 -6.42
CA CYS A 254 -21.01 15.96 -6.59
C CYS A 254 -20.00 17.10 -6.37
N LEU A 255 -18.76 16.72 -6.05
CA LEU A 255 -17.64 17.65 -6.06
C LEU A 255 -16.89 17.53 -7.40
N ARG A 256 -16.70 18.67 -8.08
CA ARG A 256 -15.81 18.82 -9.22
C ARG A 256 -14.39 18.57 -8.76
N TRP A 257 -13.84 17.45 -9.20
CA TRP A 257 -12.64 16.86 -8.63
C TRP A 257 -11.55 16.68 -9.68
N ARG A 258 -10.28 16.80 -9.29
CA ARG A 258 -9.15 16.39 -10.13
C ARG A 258 -8.28 15.40 -9.36
N ALA A 259 -8.14 14.19 -9.92
CA ALA A 259 -7.40 13.12 -9.26
C ALA A 259 -5.88 13.31 -9.42
N ALA A 260 -5.12 13.26 -8.32
CA ALA A 260 -3.65 13.43 -8.35
C ALA A 260 -2.91 12.25 -9.03
N LYS A 261 -3.59 11.11 -9.26
CA LYS A 261 -3.05 9.88 -9.88
C LYS A 261 -3.44 9.73 -11.36
N GLY A 262 -3.49 10.82 -12.12
CA GLY A 262 -3.57 10.78 -13.58
C GLY A 262 -4.94 10.43 -14.17
N LYS A 263 -6.00 10.33 -13.36
CA LYS A 263 -7.38 10.11 -13.84
C LYS A 263 -8.07 11.38 -14.39
N GLY A 264 -7.40 12.53 -14.33
CA GLY A 264 -7.96 13.79 -14.85
C GLY A 264 -9.08 14.37 -13.99
N ALA A 265 -9.96 15.16 -14.62
CA ALA A 265 -11.17 15.69 -14.00
C ALA A 265 -12.22 14.58 -13.83
N THR A 266 -12.82 14.49 -12.66
CA THR A 266 -13.83 13.48 -12.31
C THR A 266 -14.87 14.10 -11.38
N LYS A 267 -16.01 13.44 -11.23
CA LYS A 267 -17.05 13.78 -10.26
C LYS A 267 -16.89 12.87 -9.04
N LYS A 268 -16.92 13.46 -7.84
CA LYS A 268 -17.01 12.71 -6.59
C LYS A 268 -18.43 12.86 -6.05
N TRP A 269 -19.25 11.85 -6.26
CA TRP A 269 -20.61 11.83 -5.73
C TRP A 269 -20.61 11.91 -4.21
N VAL A 270 -21.51 12.74 -3.68
CA VAL A 270 -21.69 12.98 -2.26
C VAL A 270 -22.97 12.27 -1.82
N PRO A 271 -22.91 11.39 -0.80
CA PRO A 271 -24.12 10.79 -0.23
C PRO A 271 -25.12 11.86 0.20
N SER A 272 -26.41 11.64 -0.04
CA SER A 272 -27.49 12.60 0.28
C SER A 272 -27.42 13.09 1.73
N VAL A 273 -27.18 12.18 2.68
CA VAL A 273 -27.03 12.47 4.12
C VAL A 273 -25.84 13.38 4.48
N MET A 274 -24.87 13.56 3.57
CA MET A 274 -23.69 14.41 3.76
C MET A 274 -23.79 15.75 3.03
N GLN A 275 -24.86 16.02 2.29
CA GLN A 275 -24.94 17.19 1.41
C GLN A 275 -24.86 18.51 2.19
N ASP A 276 -25.68 18.67 3.22
CA ASP A 276 -25.69 19.89 4.05
C ASP A 276 -24.35 20.12 4.77
N VAL A 277 -23.72 19.05 5.22
CA VAL A 277 -22.42 19.07 5.88
C VAL A 277 -21.33 19.59 4.91
N VAL A 278 -21.37 19.13 3.65
CA VAL A 278 -20.44 19.60 2.61
C VAL A 278 -20.70 21.05 2.25
N ILE A 279 -21.97 21.45 2.08
CA ILE A 279 -22.35 22.83 1.80
C ILE A 279 -21.80 23.76 2.87
N GLU A 280 -21.99 23.40 4.15
CA GLU A 280 -21.49 24.20 5.28
C GLU A 280 -19.96 24.25 5.33
N ALA A 281 -19.28 23.13 5.10
CA ALA A 281 -17.82 23.08 5.05
C ALA A 281 -17.25 23.97 3.94
N VAL A 282 -17.83 23.91 2.73
CA VAL A 282 -17.44 24.75 1.59
C VAL A 282 -17.76 26.21 1.86
N ARG A 283 -18.90 26.53 2.49
CA ARG A 283 -19.28 27.89 2.87
C ARG A 283 -18.25 28.51 3.84
N ARG A 284 -17.89 27.79 4.90
CA ARG A 284 -16.88 28.24 5.90
C ARG A 284 -15.53 28.50 5.25
N LEU A 285 -15.02 27.56 4.46
CA LEU A 285 -13.74 27.71 3.76
C LEU A 285 -13.77 28.85 2.74
N THR A 286 -14.88 29.00 2.03
CA THR A 286 -15.10 30.13 1.13
C THR A 286 -15.03 31.45 1.90
N GLN A 287 -15.76 31.61 2.99
CA GLN A 287 -15.74 32.86 3.75
C GLN A 287 -14.36 33.18 4.34
N ILE A 288 -13.73 32.20 5.00
CA ILE A 288 -12.42 32.38 5.65
C ILE A 288 -11.34 32.71 4.60
N GLY A 289 -11.37 32.07 3.44
CA GLY A 289 -10.40 32.31 2.37
C GLY A 289 -10.65 33.53 1.51
N ALA A 290 -11.81 34.20 1.63
CA ALA A 290 -12.17 35.32 0.75
C ALA A 290 -11.16 36.48 0.74
N PRO A 291 -10.65 36.96 1.91
CA PRO A 291 -9.63 38.00 1.94
C PRO A 291 -8.33 37.59 1.26
N ALA A 292 -7.89 36.34 1.44
CA ALA A 292 -6.67 35.83 0.82
C ALA A 292 -6.83 35.72 -0.71
N ARG A 293 -7.99 35.30 -1.20
CA ARG A 293 -8.28 35.24 -2.64
C ARG A 293 -8.32 36.63 -3.26
N ALA A 294 -8.88 37.61 -2.56
CA ALA A 294 -8.85 39.01 -2.97
C ALA A 294 -7.41 39.53 -3.07
N ALA A 295 -6.54 39.23 -2.10
CA ALA A 295 -5.13 39.60 -2.14
C ALA A 295 -4.36 38.95 -3.30
N ALA A 296 -4.56 37.66 -3.52
CA ALA A 296 -3.97 36.95 -4.65
C ALA A 296 -4.44 37.52 -6.00
N ARG A 297 -5.75 37.82 -6.12
CA ARG A 297 -6.32 38.42 -7.33
C ARG A 297 -5.78 39.83 -7.56
N PHE A 298 -5.67 40.63 -6.52
CA PHE A 298 -5.10 41.98 -6.59
C PHE A 298 -3.66 41.95 -7.10
N ALA A 299 -2.82 41.05 -6.56
CA ALA A 299 -1.43 40.92 -6.99
C ALA A 299 -1.29 40.46 -8.44
N HIS A 300 -2.26 39.70 -8.97
CA HIS A 300 -2.31 39.32 -10.38
C HIS A 300 -2.71 40.49 -11.28
N ASP A 301 -3.79 41.19 -10.92
CA ASP A 301 -4.36 42.27 -11.73
C ASP A 301 -3.50 43.56 -11.67
N HIS A 302 -2.70 43.73 -10.60
CA HIS A 302 -1.87 44.92 -10.36
C HIS A 302 -0.40 44.58 -10.03
N PRO A 303 0.39 44.06 -10.99
CA PRO A 303 1.79 43.71 -10.76
C PRO A 303 2.60 44.90 -10.21
N GLY A 304 3.36 44.65 -9.14
CA GLY A 304 4.22 45.66 -8.52
C GLY A 304 3.52 46.68 -7.63
N ARG A 305 2.20 46.56 -7.41
CA ARG A 305 1.45 47.39 -6.47
C ARG A 305 1.19 46.65 -5.16
N PHE A 306 1.36 47.34 -4.04
CA PHE A 306 1.01 46.80 -2.72
C PHE A 306 -0.50 46.92 -2.51
N MET A 307 -1.12 45.89 -1.93
CA MET A 307 -2.56 45.92 -1.64
C MET A 307 -2.81 46.77 -0.40
N ASP A 308 -3.54 47.87 -0.57
CA ASP A 308 -3.96 48.71 0.54
C ASP A 308 -4.91 47.95 1.48
N HIS A 309 -4.79 48.20 2.78
CA HIS A 309 -5.64 47.62 3.80
C HIS A 309 -5.77 48.57 5.01
N PRO A 310 -6.78 48.39 5.88
CA PRO A 310 -7.04 49.30 7.01
C PRO A 310 -5.92 49.48 8.05
N GLY A 311 -4.80 48.76 7.90
CA GLY A 311 -3.62 48.89 8.77
C GLY A 311 -2.54 49.79 8.17
N CYS A 312 -2.66 50.19 6.90
CA CYS A 312 -1.76 51.15 6.29
C CYS A 312 -2.00 52.54 6.88
N VAL A 313 -0.92 53.22 7.27
CA VAL A 313 -0.96 54.60 7.82
C VAL A 313 -1.10 55.63 6.69
N VAL A 314 -0.68 55.27 5.48
CA VAL A 314 -0.74 56.10 4.27
C VAL A 314 -1.37 55.30 3.15
N THR A 315 -2.25 55.93 2.38
CA THR A 315 -2.89 55.33 1.20
C THR A 315 -1.84 55.04 0.13
N VAL A 316 -1.81 53.81 -0.37
CA VAL A 316 -0.75 53.32 -1.27
C VAL A 316 -0.72 54.08 -2.60
N GLY A 317 -1.90 54.49 -3.11
CA GLY A 317 -2.04 55.17 -4.40
C GLY A 317 -1.26 56.47 -4.52
N ASP A 318 -1.23 57.27 -3.45
CA ASP A 318 -0.60 58.59 -3.44
C ASP A 318 0.91 58.54 -3.17
N ALA A 319 1.44 57.35 -2.83
CA ALA A 319 2.78 57.17 -2.27
C ALA A 319 3.55 55.97 -2.84
N ALA A 320 3.16 55.43 -4.00
CA ALA A 320 3.68 54.15 -4.51
C ALA A 320 5.22 54.07 -4.60
N ASP A 321 5.86 55.14 -5.05
CA ASP A 321 7.33 55.27 -5.17
C ASP A 321 7.96 56.08 -4.02
N ARG A 322 7.15 56.54 -3.05
CA ARG A 322 7.63 57.28 -1.89
C ARG A 322 8.38 56.34 -0.94
N LEU A 323 9.51 56.81 -0.42
CA LEU A 323 10.22 56.11 0.65
C LEU A 323 9.38 56.11 1.94
N LEU A 324 9.25 54.93 2.51
CA LEU A 324 8.47 54.65 3.70
C LEU A 324 9.33 54.76 4.95
N MET A 325 8.73 55.32 5.99
CA MET A 325 9.29 55.37 7.32
C MET A 325 9.11 54.00 8.02
N PRO A 326 9.94 53.65 9.03
CA PRO A 326 9.88 52.31 9.62
C PRO A 326 8.54 51.96 10.28
N ASN A 327 7.83 52.96 10.82
CA ASN A 327 6.47 52.78 11.35
C ASN A 327 5.45 52.49 10.24
N GLU A 328 5.59 53.10 9.06
CA GLU A 328 4.72 52.86 7.91
C GLU A 328 4.94 51.46 7.34
N VAL A 329 6.20 51.01 7.24
CA VAL A 329 6.55 49.63 6.85
C VAL A 329 6.00 48.63 7.86
N ALA A 330 6.19 48.87 9.16
CA ALA A 330 5.68 47.98 10.20
C ALA A 330 4.15 47.88 10.16
N ALA A 331 3.45 49.01 10.04
CA ALA A 331 2.00 49.05 9.95
C ALA A 331 1.47 48.36 8.67
N ALA A 332 2.10 48.63 7.51
CA ALA A 332 1.77 47.98 6.25
C ALA A 332 2.01 46.46 6.30
N LEU A 333 3.02 45.98 7.02
CA LEU A 333 3.30 44.54 7.13
C LEU A 333 2.62 43.83 8.31
N GLY A 334 1.88 44.57 9.15
CA GLY A 334 1.27 44.04 10.39
C GLY A 334 2.31 43.59 11.43
N LEU A 335 3.42 44.33 11.55
CA LEU A 335 4.50 44.04 12.50
C LEU A 335 4.32 44.86 13.78
N ARG A 336 4.49 44.21 14.93
CA ARG A 336 4.47 44.88 16.23
C ARG A 336 5.78 45.65 16.44
N VAL A 337 5.66 46.91 16.84
CA VAL A 337 6.81 47.76 17.18
C VAL A 337 6.67 48.19 18.64
N HIS A 338 7.69 47.88 19.46
CA HIS A 338 7.64 48.07 20.91
C HIS A 338 8.27 49.39 21.40
N ARG A 339 8.97 50.13 20.53
CA ARG A 339 9.67 51.40 20.86
C ARG A 339 9.56 52.39 19.69
N LYS A 340 9.96 53.65 19.92
CA LYS A 340 10.01 54.69 18.88
C LYS A 340 10.88 54.22 17.70
N THR A 341 10.38 54.41 16.49
CA THR A 341 11.04 54.07 15.21
C THR A 341 11.94 55.19 14.69
N TYR A 342 12.19 56.20 15.50
CA TYR A 342 12.97 57.39 15.17
C TYR A 342 13.86 57.74 16.36
N ARG A 343 15.05 58.28 16.07
CA ARG A 343 15.95 58.83 17.07
C ARG A 343 15.46 60.21 17.53
N THR A 344 16.07 60.74 18.58
CA THR A 344 15.79 62.08 19.11
C THR A 344 16.03 63.20 18.09
N ASP A 345 16.86 62.97 17.07
CA ASP A 345 17.12 63.89 15.95
C ASP A 345 16.13 63.74 14.77
N GLY A 346 15.14 62.86 14.87
CA GLY A 346 14.15 62.58 13.82
C GLY A 346 14.58 61.55 12.78
N THR A 347 15.80 61.02 12.83
CA THR A 347 16.27 60.01 11.87
C THR A 347 15.60 58.64 12.09
N PRO A 348 15.20 57.93 11.02
CA PRO A 348 14.55 56.62 11.12
C PRO A 348 15.50 55.57 11.69
N THR A 349 14.99 54.70 12.56
CA THR A 349 15.72 53.57 13.15
C THR A 349 15.02 52.25 12.83
N TRP A 350 15.67 51.43 12.00
CA TRP A 350 15.14 50.15 11.53
C TRP A 350 15.31 48.99 12.51
N SER A 351 16.09 49.16 13.58
CA SER A 351 16.39 48.09 14.56
C SER A 351 15.17 47.54 15.29
N GLN A 352 14.06 48.28 15.29
CA GLN A 352 12.80 47.89 15.92
C GLN A 352 11.84 47.17 14.96
N VAL A 353 12.12 47.17 13.65
CA VAL A 353 11.33 46.43 12.66
C VAL A 353 11.98 45.06 12.49
N VAL A 354 11.41 44.06 13.15
CA VAL A 354 11.92 42.69 13.10
C VAL A 354 11.07 41.86 12.15
N GLY A 355 11.73 41.13 11.25
CA GLY A 355 11.07 40.19 10.35
C GLY A 355 11.97 39.08 9.87
N ASP A 356 11.53 38.38 8.83
CA ASP A 356 12.29 37.28 8.25
C ASP A 356 13.60 37.76 7.58
N LYS A 357 14.45 36.83 7.16
CA LYS A 357 15.74 37.14 6.51
C LYS A 357 15.59 37.97 5.23
N ARG A 358 14.48 37.86 4.49
CA ARG A 358 14.24 38.62 3.25
C ARG A 358 13.87 40.05 3.61
N LEU A 359 13.00 40.25 4.59
CA LEU A 359 12.67 41.57 5.08
C LEU A 359 13.91 42.24 5.67
N LYS A 360 14.75 41.54 6.44
CA LYS A 360 15.99 42.11 6.97
C LYS A 360 16.90 42.67 5.88
N LYS A 361 17.11 41.94 4.78
CA LYS A 361 17.89 42.44 3.63
C LYS A 361 17.29 43.72 3.03
N LEU A 362 15.96 43.81 2.99
CA LEU A 362 15.27 44.99 2.49
C LEU A 362 15.42 46.18 3.47
N LEU A 363 15.33 45.92 4.78
CA LEU A 363 15.55 46.90 5.84
C LEU A 363 16.98 47.45 5.87
N ASP A 364 17.97 46.60 5.60
CA ASP A 364 19.39 46.99 5.56
C ASP A 364 19.70 47.98 4.41
N ARG A 365 18.86 48.02 3.35
CA ARG A 365 18.99 48.98 2.24
C ARG A 365 18.56 50.41 2.64
N GLY A 366 17.57 50.52 3.52
CA GLY A 366 17.12 51.78 4.13
C GLY A 366 16.19 52.66 3.29
N ASP A 367 15.98 52.33 2.01
CA ASP A 367 15.16 53.04 1.02
C ASP A 367 14.01 52.15 0.52
N ILE A 368 12.98 51.97 1.36
CA ILE A 368 11.88 51.03 1.10
C ILE A 368 10.65 51.78 0.57
N SER A 369 10.10 51.36 -0.56
CA SER A 369 8.83 51.86 -1.10
C SER A 369 7.70 50.84 -0.99
N TYR A 370 6.45 51.24 -1.28
CA TYR A 370 5.36 50.27 -1.41
C TYR A 370 5.58 49.27 -2.56
N LYS A 371 6.30 49.67 -3.62
CA LYS A 371 6.70 48.76 -4.69
C LYS A 371 7.64 47.64 -4.19
N ASP A 372 8.57 47.98 -3.30
CA ASP A 372 9.44 46.97 -2.67
C ASP A 372 8.65 46.04 -1.75
N LEU A 373 7.66 46.57 -1.00
CA LEU A 373 6.78 45.74 -0.19
C LEU A 373 5.94 44.81 -1.05
N ALA A 374 5.44 45.27 -2.20
CA ALA A 374 4.71 44.45 -3.16
C ALA A 374 5.58 43.28 -3.66
N ALA A 375 6.84 43.54 -4.01
CA ALA A 375 7.80 42.52 -4.41
C ALA A 375 8.06 41.52 -3.26
N TYR A 376 8.28 42.00 -2.03
CA TYR A 376 8.48 41.15 -0.85
C TYR A 376 7.31 40.20 -0.58
N VAL A 377 6.07 40.71 -0.69
CA VAL A 377 4.84 39.92 -0.54
C VAL A 377 4.71 38.91 -1.65
N PHE A 378 4.89 39.34 -2.91
CA PHE A 378 4.80 38.46 -4.06
C PHE A 378 5.82 37.33 -3.96
N GLU A 379 7.09 37.61 -3.69
CA GLU A 379 8.12 36.57 -3.49
C GLU A 379 7.81 35.63 -2.32
N GLY A 380 7.09 36.12 -1.30
CA GLY A 380 6.76 35.33 -0.11
C GLY A 380 5.54 34.43 -0.28
N CYS A 381 4.60 34.83 -1.12
CA CYS A 381 3.31 34.17 -1.29
C CYS A 381 3.18 33.46 -2.64
N ALA A 382 3.84 33.95 -3.69
CA ALA A 382 3.86 33.34 -5.00
C ALA A 382 4.77 32.10 -4.98
N GLY A 383 4.18 30.94 -5.25
CA GLY A 383 4.93 29.70 -5.46
C GLY A 383 5.55 29.64 -6.86
N PRO A 384 6.36 28.59 -7.14
CA PRO A 384 6.98 28.39 -8.46
C PRO A 384 5.96 28.19 -9.59
N ASP A 385 4.72 27.80 -9.25
CA ASP A 385 3.67 27.47 -10.20
C ASP A 385 2.68 28.64 -10.44
N TRP A 386 2.98 29.85 -9.94
CA TRP A 386 2.15 31.03 -10.12
C TRP A 386 1.74 31.26 -11.61
N PRO A 387 0.46 31.60 -11.91
CA PRO A 387 -0.64 31.95 -11.00
C PRO A 387 -1.49 30.75 -10.52
N PHE A 388 -0.98 29.53 -10.65
CA PHE A 388 -1.66 28.31 -10.24
C PHE A 388 -1.18 27.82 -8.88
N ILE A 389 -2.00 27.01 -8.23
CA ILE A 389 -1.67 26.42 -6.92
C ILE A 389 -0.58 25.34 -7.01
N ASP A 390 -0.43 24.70 -8.18
CA ASP A 390 0.52 23.62 -8.44
C ASP A 390 0.82 23.45 -9.95
N ASP A 391 1.77 22.56 -10.23
CA ASP A 391 2.24 22.18 -11.57
C ASP A 391 1.16 21.58 -12.48
N SER A 392 -0.02 21.22 -11.96
CA SER A 392 -1.14 20.78 -12.81
C SER A 392 -1.73 21.93 -13.63
N ARG A 393 -1.55 23.18 -13.17
CA ARG A 393 -2.07 24.40 -13.80
C ARG A 393 -3.59 24.37 -14.02
N THR A 394 -4.33 23.80 -13.05
CA THR A 394 -5.77 23.59 -13.18
C THR A 394 -6.63 24.55 -12.36
N VAL A 395 -6.15 24.99 -11.21
CA VAL A 395 -6.84 25.94 -10.31
C VAL A 395 -5.92 27.13 -10.09
N LYS A 396 -6.42 28.32 -10.40
CA LYS A 396 -5.71 29.57 -10.13
C LYS A 396 -5.76 29.85 -8.63
N ILE A 397 -4.74 30.51 -8.08
CA ILE A 397 -4.64 30.72 -6.63
C ILE A 397 -5.90 31.41 -6.05
N TRP A 398 -6.43 32.43 -6.74
CA TRP A 398 -7.63 33.14 -6.28
C TRP A 398 -8.95 32.39 -6.51
N ASP A 399 -8.92 31.20 -7.11
CA ASP A 399 -10.09 30.32 -7.24
C ASP A 399 -10.02 29.15 -6.24
N ALA A 400 -8.96 29.05 -5.42
CA ALA A 400 -8.73 27.94 -4.50
C ALA A 400 -9.59 28.04 -3.21
N LEU A 401 -10.28 26.97 -2.86
CA LEU A 401 -11.15 26.89 -1.68
C LEU A 401 -10.38 27.02 -0.36
N CYS A 402 -9.27 26.29 -0.24
CA CYS A 402 -8.47 26.17 0.99
C CYS A 402 -7.33 27.20 1.06
N LEU A 403 -7.62 28.45 0.67
CA LEU A 403 -6.70 29.57 0.78
C LEU A 403 -6.94 30.29 2.13
N HIS A 404 -5.88 30.81 2.73
CA HIS A 404 -5.94 31.63 3.95
C HIS A 404 -4.84 32.70 3.92
N ARG A 405 -4.86 33.68 4.82
CA ARG A 405 -3.77 34.67 4.91
C ARG A 405 -2.62 34.13 5.77
N VAL A 406 -1.43 34.69 5.60
CA VAL A 406 -0.31 34.39 6.50
C VAL A 406 -0.68 34.83 7.92
N ASN A 407 -0.40 33.97 8.90
CA ASN A 407 -0.77 34.10 10.31
C ASN A 407 -2.29 34.05 10.63
N GLU A 408 -3.16 33.63 9.71
CA GLU A 408 -4.62 33.52 9.95
C GLU A 408 -4.97 32.77 11.25
N PHE A 409 -4.17 31.75 11.59
CA PHE A 409 -4.39 30.86 12.73
C PHE A 409 -3.32 31.03 13.83
N HIS A 410 -2.50 32.08 13.76
CA HIS A 410 -1.44 32.32 14.74
C HIS A 410 -1.99 33.07 15.96
N ARG A 411 -1.60 32.66 17.17
CA ARG A 411 -2.10 33.29 18.41
C ARG A 411 -1.41 34.61 18.73
N GLU A 412 -0.11 34.70 18.47
CA GLU A 412 0.72 35.84 18.90
C GLU A 412 0.98 36.88 17.80
N HIS A 413 0.81 36.51 16.53
CA HIS A 413 1.18 37.33 15.39
C HIS A 413 -0.07 37.77 14.66
N GLU A 414 -0.07 39.04 14.24
CA GLU A 414 -1.19 39.58 13.49
C GLU A 414 -1.29 38.96 12.10
N VAL A 415 -2.53 38.87 11.63
CA VAL A 415 -2.87 38.36 10.30
C VAL A 415 -2.38 39.35 9.25
N LYS A 416 -1.57 38.86 8.30
CA LYS A 416 -1.06 39.68 7.19
C LYS A 416 -2.13 39.86 6.12
N ARG A 417 -2.84 40.99 6.18
CA ARG A 417 -4.08 41.24 5.39
C ARG A 417 -3.90 41.18 3.86
N PHE A 418 -2.72 41.53 3.37
CA PHE A 418 -2.32 41.59 1.96
C PHE A 418 -1.78 40.25 1.41
N SER A 419 -1.79 39.18 2.20
CA SER A 419 -1.08 37.93 1.90
C SER A 419 -2.02 36.78 1.58
N TRP A 420 -1.47 35.72 0.99
CA TRP A 420 -2.17 34.46 0.76
C TRP A 420 -1.24 33.27 0.98
N ALA A 421 -1.80 32.16 1.41
CA ALA A 421 -1.13 30.89 1.60
C ALA A 421 -2.13 29.74 1.42
N ILE A 422 -1.62 28.59 0.99
CA ILE A 422 -2.39 27.34 0.91
C ILE A 422 -2.00 26.50 2.12
N ALA A 423 -3.01 25.94 2.79
CA ALA A 423 -2.74 25.03 3.91
C ALA A 423 -1.95 23.80 3.43
N THR A 424 -1.03 23.31 4.26
CA THR A 424 -0.24 22.12 3.93
C THR A 424 -0.80 20.88 4.60
N SER A 425 -0.46 19.69 4.07
CA SER A 425 -0.84 18.44 4.73
C SER A 425 -0.32 18.34 6.17
N THR A 426 0.86 18.89 6.44
CA THR A 426 1.44 18.94 7.80
C THR A 426 0.58 19.80 8.71
N MET A 427 0.24 21.03 8.29
CA MET A 427 -0.62 21.92 9.08
C MET A 427 -1.94 21.26 9.50
N VAL A 428 -2.58 20.53 8.57
CA VAL A 428 -3.83 19.81 8.88
C VAL A 428 -3.58 18.66 9.85
N ASN A 429 -2.55 17.84 9.66
CA ASN A 429 -2.25 16.73 10.58
C ASN A 429 -1.85 17.25 11.97
N ASP A 430 -1.11 18.35 12.08
CA ASP A 430 -0.72 18.96 13.36
C ASP A 430 -1.97 19.31 14.18
N ARG A 431 -2.98 19.92 13.55
CA ARG A 431 -4.27 20.25 14.21
C ARG A 431 -5.07 19.02 14.61
N LEU A 432 -4.80 17.86 14.02
CA LEU A 432 -5.47 16.59 14.30
C LEU A 432 -4.64 15.64 15.20
N GLY A 433 -3.56 16.15 15.84
CA GLY A 433 -2.75 15.39 16.82
C GLY A 433 -1.47 14.77 16.26
N GLY A 434 -0.98 15.28 15.12
CA GLY A 434 0.28 14.87 14.49
C GLY A 434 1.54 15.55 15.02
N SER A 435 1.42 16.67 15.75
CA SER A 435 2.55 17.40 16.34
C SER A 435 2.63 17.19 17.86
N SER A 436 3.69 17.74 18.47
CA SER A 436 3.84 17.81 19.94
C SER A 436 3.00 18.92 20.57
N ASP A 437 2.49 19.85 19.77
CA ASP A 437 1.64 20.95 20.24
C ASP A 437 0.20 20.46 20.46
N LEU A 438 -0.57 21.22 21.24
CA LEU A 438 -1.98 20.91 21.48
C LEU A 438 -2.79 20.89 20.18
N SER A 439 -3.41 19.74 19.92
CA SER A 439 -4.34 19.54 18.81
C SER A 439 -5.66 20.31 19.01
N LEU A 440 -6.49 20.41 17.96
CA LEU A 440 -7.82 21.00 18.08
C LEU A 440 -8.73 20.18 19.00
N PHE A 441 -8.59 18.84 18.98
CA PHE A 441 -9.32 17.97 19.91
C PHE A 441 -9.01 18.34 21.36
N GLU A 442 -7.73 18.45 21.71
CA GLU A 442 -7.31 18.82 23.06
C GLU A 442 -7.71 20.25 23.43
N LYS A 443 -7.57 21.22 22.51
CA LYS A 443 -8.02 22.61 22.72
C LYS A 443 -9.51 22.71 23.01
N LYS A 444 -10.33 21.80 22.47
CA LYS A 444 -11.79 21.73 22.67
C LYS A 444 -12.20 20.74 23.76
N GLY A 445 -11.24 20.10 24.44
CA GLY A 445 -11.50 19.20 25.57
C GLY A 445 -11.87 17.76 25.21
N TYR A 446 -11.77 17.36 23.93
CA TYR A 446 -12.08 16.00 23.51
C TYR A 446 -10.93 15.04 23.85
N ARG A 447 -11.27 13.90 24.45
CA ARG A 447 -10.34 12.82 24.84
C ARG A 447 -10.96 11.45 24.54
N ASN A 448 -10.11 10.44 24.39
CA ASN A 448 -10.57 9.05 24.36
C ASN A 448 -11.16 8.66 25.73
N SER A 449 -11.91 7.56 25.77
CA SER A 449 -12.52 7.03 27.00
C SER A 449 -11.50 6.68 28.09
N ASP A 450 -10.26 6.39 27.72
CA ASP A 450 -9.13 6.12 28.64
C ASP A 450 -8.39 7.40 29.08
N GLY A 451 -8.88 8.59 28.70
CA GLY A 451 -8.27 9.89 28.99
C GLY A 451 -7.12 10.27 28.05
N SER A 452 -6.69 9.38 27.15
CA SER A 452 -5.61 9.66 26.20
C SER A 452 -6.03 10.68 25.12
N PRO A 453 -5.08 11.43 24.53
CA PRO A 453 -5.38 12.37 23.46
C PRO A 453 -5.95 11.68 22.21
N ILE A 454 -7.00 12.26 21.62
CA ILE A 454 -7.52 11.82 20.32
C ILE A 454 -6.53 12.20 19.23
N LYS A 455 -6.24 11.26 18.33
CA LYS A 455 -5.39 11.49 17.16
C LYS A 455 -6.08 11.00 15.89
N LEU A 456 -6.04 11.83 14.87
CA LEU A 456 -6.54 11.51 13.54
C LEU A 456 -5.53 11.97 12.48
N THR A 457 -5.28 11.12 11.50
CA THR A 457 -4.44 11.46 10.35
C THR A 457 -5.32 11.70 9.12
N THR A 458 -4.88 12.57 8.24
CA THR A 458 -5.53 12.84 6.95
C THR A 458 -5.64 11.61 6.02
N HIS A 459 -4.93 10.52 6.32
CA HIS A 459 -5.00 9.26 5.57
C HIS A 459 -6.09 8.31 6.09
N GLN A 460 -6.41 8.35 7.39
CA GLN A 460 -7.39 7.44 8.02
C GLN A 460 -8.79 7.52 7.40
N PRO A 461 -9.38 8.71 7.13
CA PRO A 461 -10.68 8.83 6.44
C PRO A 461 -10.75 8.05 5.12
N ARG A 462 -9.69 8.15 4.31
CA ARG A 462 -9.62 7.44 3.04
C ARG A 462 -9.61 5.93 3.22
N HIS A 463 -8.85 5.42 4.19
CA HIS A 463 -8.82 4.00 4.52
C HIS A 463 -10.19 3.52 5.03
N TRP A 464 -10.81 4.30 5.92
CA TRP A 464 -12.13 4.02 6.47
C TRP A 464 -13.21 3.92 5.41
N LEU A 465 -13.35 4.94 4.55
CA LEU A 465 -14.31 4.94 3.44
C LEU A 465 -14.11 3.76 2.48
N ASN A 466 -12.85 3.41 2.19
CA ASN A 466 -12.54 2.27 1.31
C ASN A 466 -12.95 0.93 1.95
N THR A 467 -12.63 0.74 3.22
CA THR A 467 -12.99 -0.48 3.96
C THR A 467 -14.51 -0.61 4.11
N LEU A 468 -15.20 0.48 4.47
CA LEU A 468 -16.65 0.47 4.61
C LEU A 468 -17.39 0.27 3.29
N SER A 469 -16.89 0.85 2.19
CA SER A 469 -17.53 0.64 0.88
C SER A 469 -17.45 -0.81 0.43
N GLN A 470 -16.30 -1.46 0.68
CA GLN A 470 -16.15 -2.88 0.38
C GLN A 470 -17.04 -3.75 1.28
N ARG A 471 -17.14 -3.42 2.57
CA ARG A 471 -18.11 -4.05 3.50
C ARG A 471 -19.56 -3.88 3.04
N GLY A 472 -19.87 -2.75 2.43
CA GLY A 472 -21.17 -2.46 1.82
C GLY A 472 -21.39 -3.14 0.47
N GLY A 473 -20.44 -3.94 -0.02
CA GLY A 473 -20.56 -4.67 -1.28
C GLY A 473 -20.24 -3.86 -2.54
N MET A 474 -19.61 -2.68 -2.43
CA MET A 474 -19.20 -1.90 -3.60
C MET A 474 -18.13 -2.65 -4.39
N ASP A 475 -18.33 -2.77 -5.71
CA ASP A 475 -17.37 -3.44 -6.58
C ASP A 475 -16.03 -2.67 -6.69
N GLU A 476 -14.95 -3.38 -6.99
CA GLU A 476 -13.61 -2.81 -6.98
C GLU A 476 -13.41 -1.72 -8.05
N MET A 477 -14.09 -1.80 -9.19
CA MET A 477 -13.97 -0.84 -10.28
C MET A 477 -14.65 0.48 -9.92
N THR A 478 -15.88 0.42 -9.41
CA THR A 478 -16.62 1.56 -8.87
C THR A 478 -15.87 2.20 -7.72
N LEU A 479 -15.32 1.40 -6.78
CA LEU A 479 -14.51 1.94 -5.69
C LEU A 479 -13.23 2.62 -6.21
N ALA A 480 -12.57 2.04 -7.21
CA ALA A 480 -11.40 2.65 -7.83
C ALA A 480 -11.75 3.96 -8.54
N GLN A 481 -12.92 4.05 -9.18
CA GLN A 481 -13.45 5.26 -9.80
C GLN A 481 -13.78 6.32 -8.76
N TRP A 482 -14.59 5.98 -7.76
CA TRP A 482 -14.94 6.88 -6.65
C TRP A 482 -13.71 7.31 -5.86
N SER A 483 -12.67 6.49 -5.74
CA SER A 483 -11.39 6.84 -5.11
C SER A 483 -10.39 7.57 -6.01
N GLY A 484 -10.70 7.81 -7.29
CA GLY A 484 -9.82 8.48 -8.26
C GLY A 484 -8.54 7.70 -8.61
N ARG A 485 -8.58 6.36 -8.65
CA ARG A 485 -7.43 5.48 -8.93
C ARG A 485 -7.41 5.05 -10.39
N ALA A 486 -6.21 5.08 -10.99
CA ALA A 486 -6.00 4.59 -12.35
C ALA A 486 -5.99 3.05 -12.43
N ARG A 487 -5.55 2.36 -11.37
CA ARG A 487 -5.47 0.89 -11.33
C ARG A 487 -6.31 0.34 -10.19
N VAL A 488 -7.08 -0.71 -10.46
CA VAL A 488 -7.91 -1.41 -9.47
C VAL A 488 -7.04 -2.04 -8.38
N ALA A 489 -5.88 -2.60 -8.73
CA ALA A 489 -4.93 -3.18 -7.77
C ALA A 489 -4.46 -2.23 -6.65
N ASP A 490 -4.61 -0.90 -6.82
CA ASP A 490 -4.35 0.05 -5.75
C ASP A 490 -5.37 -0.06 -4.60
N ASN A 491 -6.49 -0.79 -4.77
CA ASN A 491 -7.51 -1.07 -3.75
C ASN A 491 -7.02 -1.90 -2.58
N ALA A 492 -6.17 -2.90 -2.83
CA ALA A 492 -5.66 -3.79 -1.79
C ALA A 492 -4.93 -3.05 -0.65
N HIS A 493 -4.27 -1.91 -0.94
CA HIS A 493 -3.58 -1.09 0.06
C HIS A 493 -4.53 -0.42 1.06
N TYR A 494 -5.81 -0.25 0.70
CA TYR A 494 -6.80 0.44 1.51
C TYR A 494 -7.90 -0.48 2.05
N ASP A 495 -7.88 -1.77 1.69
CA ASP A 495 -8.77 -2.77 2.25
C ASP A 495 -8.20 -3.27 3.59
N HIS A 496 -8.89 -2.93 4.68
CA HIS A 496 -8.53 -3.38 6.04
C HIS A 496 -9.55 -4.37 6.62
N ARG A 497 -10.35 -5.02 5.77
CA ARG A 497 -11.14 -6.18 6.19
C ARG A 497 -10.20 -7.31 6.62
N SER A 498 -10.62 -8.09 7.62
CA SER A 498 -9.81 -9.22 8.06
C SER A 498 -9.85 -10.35 7.01
N PRO A 499 -8.84 -11.23 6.95
CA PRO A 499 -8.88 -12.40 6.07
C PRO A 499 -10.13 -13.27 6.30
N GLU A 500 -10.57 -13.39 7.55
CA GLU A 500 -11.79 -14.12 7.93
C GLU A 500 -13.05 -13.42 7.41
N GLU A 501 -13.09 -12.09 7.45
CA GLU A 501 -14.17 -11.29 6.88
C GLU A 501 -14.29 -11.50 5.37
N ARG A 502 -13.17 -11.45 4.65
CA ARG A 502 -13.12 -11.71 3.20
C ARG A 502 -13.53 -13.15 2.86
N MET A 503 -13.10 -14.12 3.67
CA MET A 503 -13.50 -15.52 3.49
C MET A 503 -15.00 -15.73 3.71
N ARG A 504 -15.61 -15.05 4.69
CA ARG A 504 -17.05 -15.11 4.92
C ARG A 504 -17.84 -14.58 3.73
N GLU A 505 -17.48 -13.41 3.20
CA GLU A 505 -18.14 -12.87 2.01
C GLU A 505 -18.04 -13.82 0.81
N VAL A 506 -16.86 -14.43 0.58
CA VAL A 506 -16.70 -15.42 -0.49
C VAL A 506 -17.59 -16.64 -0.25
N ARG A 507 -17.71 -17.10 1.00
CA ARG A 507 -18.61 -18.20 1.37
C ARG A 507 -20.08 -17.83 1.13
N ASP A 508 -20.48 -16.60 1.44
CA ASP A 508 -21.86 -16.11 1.28
C ASP A 508 -22.24 -15.93 -0.20
N ILE A 509 -21.30 -15.49 -1.05
CA ILE A 509 -21.49 -15.42 -2.52
C ILE A 509 -21.61 -16.82 -3.12
N LEU A 510 -20.85 -17.77 -2.58
CA LEU A 510 -20.79 -19.13 -3.09
C LEU A 510 -22.05 -19.96 -2.85
N LYS A 511 -23.15 -19.40 -2.26
CA LYS A 511 -24.44 -20.06 -1.94
C LYS A 511 -24.58 -21.44 -2.57
N VAL A 512 -23.92 -22.41 -1.94
CA VAL A 512 -23.95 -23.78 -2.39
C VAL A 512 -25.34 -24.23 -1.98
N GLU A 513 -26.22 -24.49 -2.96
CA GLU A 513 -27.42 -25.28 -2.67
C GLU A 513 -26.97 -26.45 -1.81
N HIS A 514 -27.51 -26.59 -0.59
CA HIS A 514 -27.15 -27.67 0.31
C HIS A 514 -27.70 -28.98 -0.23
N LYS A 515 -27.10 -29.45 -1.33
CA LYS A 515 -27.30 -30.78 -1.88
C LYS A 515 -26.81 -31.77 -0.83
N SER A 516 -27.55 -32.84 -0.65
CA SER A 516 -27.15 -33.89 0.28
C SER A 516 -25.77 -34.46 -0.10
N LEU A 517 -25.09 -35.10 0.85
CA LEU A 517 -23.82 -35.78 0.56
C LEU A 517 -23.96 -36.75 -0.62
N LEU A 518 -25.08 -37.49 -0.67
CA LEU A 518 -25.36 -38.45 -1.73
C LEU A 518 -25.52 -37.77 -3.09
N GLU A 519 -26.30 -36.70 -3.18
CA GLU A 519 -26.50 -35.96 -4.43
C GLU A 519 -25.19 -35.40 -4.97
N ARG A 520 -24.32 -34.89 -4.09
CA ARG A 520 -23.00 -34.36 -4.49
C ARG A 520 -22.07 -35.47 -4.96
N PHE A 521 -22.09 -36.61 -4.27
CA PHE A 521 -21.33 -37.78 -4.69
C PHE A 521 -21.79 -38.30 -6.06
N GLN A 522 -23.10 -38.48 -6.26
CA GLN A 522 -23.68 -38.94 -7.54
C GLN A 522 -23.43 -37.97 -8.69
N SER A 523 -23.48 -36.65 -8.43
CA SER A 523 -23.22 -35.60 -9.42
C SER A 523 -21.73 -35.24 -9.60
N ARG A 524 -20.82 -36.01 -8.97
CA ARG A 524 -19.35 -35.82 -9.02
C ARG A 524 -18.90 -34.42 -8.58
N GLN A 525 -19.64 -33.81 -7.66
CA GLN A 525 -19.24 -32.56 -7.02
C GLN A 525 -18.20 -32.81 -5.92
N PRO A 526 -17.38 -31.81 -5.55
CA PRO A 526 -16.43 -31.95 -4.45
C PRO A 526 -17.13 -32.27 -3.13
N VAL A 527 -16.64 -33.32 -2.45
CA VAL A 527 -17.09 -33.73 -1.11
C VAL A 527 -15.97 -33.43 -0.11
N THR A 528 -16.29 -32.75 0.99
CA THR A 528 -15.29 -32.35 1.99
C THR A 528 -14.96 -33.48 2.97
N TYR A 529 -13.80 -33.39 3.64
CA TYR A 529 -13.43 -34.37 4.67
C TYR A 529 -14.41 -34.37 5.86
N GLN A 530 -14.92 -33.20 6.23
CA GLN A 530 -15.86 -33.04 7.36
C GLN A 530 -17.17 -33.80 7.13
N GLU A 531 -17.66 -33.80 5.89
CA GLU A 531 -18.86 -34.54 5.49
C GLU A 531 -18.68 -36.06 5.53
N LEU A 532 -17.42 -36.53 5.51
CA LEU A 532 -17.07 -37.94 5.62
C LEU A 532 -16.64 -38.33 7.05
N GLY A 533 -16.87 -37.46 8.03
CA GLY A 533 -16.56 -37.67 9.44
C GLY A 533 -15.08 -37.50 9.79
N VAL A 534 -14.32 -36.73 9.01
CA VAL A 534 -12.90 -36.44 9.28
C VAL A 534 -12.74 -34.95 9.56
N ASP A 535 -12.24 -34.63 10.76
CA ASP A 535 -11.96 -33.25 11.16
C ASP A 535 -10.69 -32.71 10.48
N ARG A 536 -10.83 -32.35 9.20
CA ARG A 536 -9.77 -31.80 8.35
C ARG A 536 -10.38 -30.86 7.30
N LEU A 537 -9.67 -29.79 6.97
CA LEU A 537 -10.02 -28.91 5.84
C LEU A 537 -9.58 -29.51 4.51
N GLY A 538 -10.46 -29.47 3.51
CA GLY A 538 -10.18 -29.92 2.14
C GLY A 538 -11.23 -30.90 1.60
N THR A 539 -10.94 -31.43 0.40
CA THR A 539 -11.84 -32.34 -0.33
C THR A 539 -11.26 -33.74 -0.42
N ALA A 540 -12.09 -34.74 -0.16
CA ALA A 540 -11.71 -36.14 -0.30
C ALA A 540 -11.53 -36.52 -1.77
N LYS A 541 -10.69 -37.53 -2.02
CA LYS A 541 -10.39 -38.00 -3.38
C LYS A 541 -11.39 -39.07 -3.82
N ALA A 542 -12.06 -38.86 -4.94
CA ALA A 542 -12.92 -39.89 -5.54
C ALA A 542 -12.12 -41.12 -5.99
N THR A 543 -12.68 -42.30 -5.73
CA THR A 543 -12.12 -43.61 -6.11
C THR A 543 -13.16 -44.41 -6.90
N LEU A 544 -12.83 -45.63 -7.30
CA LEU A 544 -13.78 -46.51 -8.01
C LEU A 544 -14.97 -46.91 -7.14
N TYR A 545 -14.76 -47.11 -5.83
CA TYR A 545 -15.75 -47.71 -4.92
C TYR A 545 -16.28 -46.72 -3.87
N GLY A 546 -15.98 -45.42 -3.97
CA GLY A 546 -16.30 -44.46 -2.92
C GLY A 546 -15.28 -43.32 -2.85
N MET A 547 -14.94 -42.86 -1.64
CA MET A 547 -14.06 -41.71 -1.40
C MET A 547 -12.88 -42.08 -0.50
N CYS A 548 -11.70 -41.54 -0.79
CA CYS A 548 -10.49 -41.70 0.00
C CYS A 548 -10.26 -40.45 0.86
N VAL A 549 -10.12 -40.66 2.18
CA VAL A 549 -9.85 -39.60 3.17
C VAL A 549 -8.36 -39.49 3.54
N HIS A 550 -7.50 -40.17 2.78
CA HIS A 550 -6.05 -40.05 2.94
C HIS A 550 -5.60 -38.60 2.81
N ASP A 551 -4.70 -38.16 3.68
CA ASP A 551 -4.25 -36.78 3.72
C ASP A 551 -3.46 -36.42 2.46
N TYR A 552 -3.97 -35.47 1.67
CA TYR A 552 -3.28 -35.00 0.48
C TYR A 552 -1.91 -34.38 0.78
N ALA A 553 -1.71 -33.83 1.99
CA ALA A 553 -0.43 -33.27 2.41
C ALA A 553 0.60 -34.36 2.80
N MET A 554 0.17 -35.62 2.94
CA MET A 554 1.05 -36.74 3.24
C MET A 554 1.60 -37.41 1.97
N SER A 555 2.57 -38.31 2.17
CA SER A 555 3.15 -39.13 1.12
C SER A 555 2.07 -39.93 0.37
N PRO A 556 2.19 -40.12 -0.96
CA PRO A 556 1.20 -40.86 -1.74
C PRO A 556 0.87 -42.26 -1.18
N CYS A 557 -0.39 -42.66 -1.34
CA CYS A 557 -0.93 -43.92 -0.82
C CYS A 557 -0.13 -45.14 -1.29
N GLN A 558 0.39 -45.90 -0.32
CA GLN A 558 1.17 -47.13 -0.56
C GLN A 558 0.31 -48.37 -0.83
N LYS A 559 -1.02 -48.28 -0.66
CA LYS A 559 -1.97 -49.40 -0.87
C LYS A 559 -2.28 -49.68 -2.34
N GLN A 560 -1.75 -48.89 -3.28
CA GLN A 560 -1.86 -49.12 -4.73
C GLN A 560 -3.28 -49.48 -5.22
N ARG A 561 -4.31 -48.73 -4.79
CA ARG A 561 -5.74 -48.94 -5.13
C ARG A 561 -6.41 -50.15 -4.47
N GLU A 562 -5.80 -50.75 -3.46
CA GLU A 562 -6.43 -51.73 -2.58
C GLU A 562 -7.38 -51.03 -1.57
N CYS A 563 -8.39 -50.33 -2.11
CA CYS A 563 -9.25 -49.43 -1.35
C CYS A 563 -10.26 -50.15 -0.45
N MET A 564 -10.79 -51.31 -0.89
CA MET A 564 -11.85 -52.02 -0.17
C MET A 564 -11.40 -52.67 1.15
N THR A 565 -10.09 -52.71 1.40
CA THR A 565 -9.50 -53.19 2.66
C THR A 565 -8.72 -52.07 3.37
N CYS A 566 -8.99 -50.81 3.05
CA CYS A 566 -8.33 -49.64 3.63
C CYS A 566 -9.25 -48.88 4.58
N LYS A 567 -8.78 -48.60 5.81
CA LYS A 567 -9.56 -47.83 6.81
C LYS A 567 -9.78 -46.35 6.45
N GLU A 568 -8.95 -45.83 5.54
CA GLU A 568 -9.05 -44.45 5.03
C GLU A 568 -9.94 -44.36 3.78
N HIS A 569 -10.61 -45.45 3.41
CA HIS A 569 -11.60 -45.48 2.34
C HIS A 569 -13.01 -45.55 2.90
N VAL A 570 -13.93 -44.85 2.25
CA VAL A 570 -15.33 -44.75 2.67
C VAL A 570 -16.24 -45.03 1.49
N CYS A 571 -17.31 -45.79 1.74
CA CYS A 571 -18.40 -46.03 0.80
C CYS A 571 -19.62 -45.21 1.24
N ILE A 572 -20.43 -44.75 0.28
CA ILE A 572 -21.65 -43.98 0.57
C ILE A 572 -22.83 -44.79 0.03
N LYS A 573 -23.80 -45.11 0.89
CA LYS A 573 -25.01 -45.85 0.46
C LYS A 573 -25.87 -45.01 -0.48
N GLY A 574 -26.49 -45.66 -1.47
CA GLY A 574 -27.42 -45.03 -2.43
C GLY A 574 -26.81 -44.74 -3.80
N ASP A 575 -25.51 -44.99 -4.01
CA ASP A 575 -24.89 -44.91 -5.33
C ASP A 575 -24.82 -46.28 -6.02
N HIS A 576 -25.70 -46.49 -7.01
CA HIS A 576 -25.78 -47.72 -7.78
C HIS A 576 -24.49 -48.01 -8.57
N VAL A 577 -23.79 -46.98 -9.06
CA VAL A 577 -22.54 -47.16 -9.82
C VAL A 577 -21.43 -47.74 -8.96
N THR A 578 -21.30 -47.26 -7.72
CA THR A 578 -20.36 -47.82 -6.74
C THR A 578 -20.72 -49.25 -6.37
N LEU A 579 -22.02 -49.54 -6.16
CA LEU A 579 -22.48 -50.88 -5.81
C LEU A 579 -22.19 -51.89 -6.93
N ASP A 580 -22.47 -51.54 -8.19
CA ASP A 580 -22.18 -52.38 -9.36
C ASP A 580 -20.68 -52.71 -9.47
N ARG A 581 -19.82 -51.73 -9.18
CA ARG A 581 -18.36 -51.95 -9.16
C ARG A 581 -17.91 -52.86 -8.02
N ILE A 582 -18.56 -52.78 -6.87
CA ILE A 582 -18.30 -53.67 -5.72
C ILE A 582 -18.75 -55.09 -6.04
N LEU A 583 -19.91 -55.27 -6.67
CA LEU A 583 -20.41 -56.56 -7.16
C LEU A 583 -19.44 -57.19 -8.17
N LEU A 584 -18.94 -56.40 -9.14
CA LEU A 584 -17.94 -56.86 -10.09
C LEU A 584 -16.64 -57.29 -9.40
N LEU A 585 -16.16 -56.48 -8.44
CA LEU A 585 -14.97 -56.81 -7.67
C LEU A 585 -15.13 -58.10 -6.85
N GLU A 586 -16.32 -58.32 -6.28
CA GLU A 586 -16.64 -59.55 -5.55
C GLU A 586 -16.51 -60.77 -6.47
N ALA A 587 -17.15 -60.75 -7.63
CA ALA A 587 -17.10 -61.83 -8.61
C ALA A 587 -15.66 -62.12 -9.08
N GLN A 588 -14.90 -61.07 -9.38
CA GLN A 588 -13.49 -61.20 -9.76
C GLN A 588 -12.63 -61.78 -8.64
N THR A 589 -12.82 -61.33 -7.40
CA THR A 589 -12.06 -61.80 -6.25
C THR A 589 -12.40 -63.26 -5.94
N LYS A 590 -13.65 -63.67 -6.11
CA LYS A 590 -14.09 -65.07 -5.97
C LYS A 590 -13.42 -65.97 -7.01
N ALA A 591 -13.42 -65.57 -8.28
CA ALA A 591 -12.75 -66.33 -9.34
C ALA A 591 -11.22 -66.44 -9.10
N LEU A 592 -10.58 -65.40 -8.56
CA LEU A 592 -9.17 -65.46 -8.17
C LEU A 592 -8.93 -66.39 -6.98
N LEU A 593 -9.84 -66.41 -6.00
CA LEU A 593 -9.78 -67.33 -4.87
C LEU A 593 -9.87 -68.79 -5.35
N ASP A 594 -10.81 -69.11 -6.23
CA ASP A 594 -10.99 -70.45 -6.77
C ASP A 594 -9.71 -70.95 -7.47
N ARG A 595 -9.10 -70.11 -8.32
CA ARG A 595 -7.82 -70.43 -8.97
C ARG A 595 -6.65 -70.57 -7.99
N ALA A 596 -6.62 -69.77 -6.93
CA ALA A 596 -5.59 -69.89 -5.89
C ALA A 596 -5.75 -71.17 -5.07
N LEU A 597 -6.98 -71.64 -4.85
CA LEU A 597 -7.26 -72.92 -4.20
C LEU A 597 -6.81 -74.09 -5.07
N GLU A 598 -7.09 -74.07 -6.37
CA GLU A 598 -6.59 -75.06 -7.34
C GLU A 598 -5.06 -75.11 -7.37
N ALA A 599 -4.38 -73.95 -7.43
CA ALA A 599 -2.92 -73.86 -7.40
C ALA A 599 -2.33 -74.40 -6.09
N ARG A 600 -2.99 -74.15 -4.96
CA ARG A 600 -2.59 -74.71 -3.66
C ARG A 600 -2.72 -76.23 -3.64
N GLU A 601 -3.81 -76.78 -4.17
CA GLU A 601 -3.99 -78.24 -4.30
C GLU A 601 -2.96 -78.87 -5.23
N ALA A 602 -2.55 -78.16 -6.28
CA ALA A 602 -1.46 -78.54 -7.16
C ALA A 602 -0.05 -78.44 -6.53
N GLY A 603 0.06 -77.86 -5.32
CA GLY A 603 1.31 -77.72 -4.58
C GLY A 603 2.17 -76.52 -5.00
N ASP A 604 1.59 -75.52 -5.68
CA ASP A 604 2.32 -74.34 -6.14
C ASP A 604 2.84 -73.51 -4.96
N PHE A 605 4.16 -73.28 -4.95
CA PHE A 605 4.82 -72.54 -3.86
C PHE A 605 4.23 -71.13 -3.70
N GLY A 606 3.72 -70.84 -2.49
CA GLY A 606 3.18 -69.53 -2.13
C GLY A 606 1.69 -69.33 -2.44
N ALA A 607 1.00 -70.33 -3.01
CA ALA A 607 -0.44 -70.27 -3.26
C ALA A 607 -1.27 -70.05 -1.98
N ASP A 608 -0.84 -70.60 -0.84
CA ASP A 608 -1.49 -70.40 0.47
C ASP A 608 -1.66 -68.92 0.84
N ARG A 609 -0.62 -68.10 0.61
CA ARG A 609 -0.66 -66.67 0.92
C ARG A 609 -1.67 -65.92 0.06
N TRP A 610 -1.84 -66.36 -1.19
CA TRP A 610 -2.83 -65.80 -2.10
C TRP A 610 -4.25 -66.22 -1.73
N VAL A 611 -4.45 -67.48 -1.30
CA VAL A 611 -5.72 -67.95 -0.74
C VAL A 611 -6.14 -67.09 0.45
N ASP A 612 -5.24 -66.85 1.40
CA ASP A 612 -5.53 -66.03 2.58
C ASP A 612 -5.86 -64.59 2.21
N ASN A 613 -5.07 -63.98 1.32
CA ASN A 613 -5.31 -62.62 0.86
C ASN A 613 -6.64 -62.48 0.10
N HIS A 614 -6.98 -63.44 -0.77
CA HIS A 614 -8.25 -63.43 -1.50
C HIS A 614 -9.45 -63.67 -0.58
N LYS A 615 -9.34 -64.58 0.40
CA LYS A 615 -10.37 -64.75 1.45
C LYS A 615 -10.58 -63.46 2.23
N TRP A 616 -9.50 -62.83 2.66
CA TRP A 616 -9.56 -61.57 3.40
C TRP A 616 -10.27 -60.48 2.60
N LYS A 617 -9.85 -60.27 1.35
CA LYS A 617 -10.45 -59.27 0.47
C LYS A 617 -11.92 -59.58 0.18
N LEU A 618 -12.25 -60.84 -0.13
CA LEU A 618 -13.60 -61.26 -0.44
C LEU A 618 -14.55 -61.01 0.75
N ALA A 619 -14.11 -61.34 1.97
CA ALA A 619 -14.90 -61.09 3.18
C ALA A 619 -15.22 -59.59 3.37
N HIS A 620 -14.25 -58.70 3.15
CA HIS A 620 -14.47 -57.25 3.28
C HIS A 620 -15.38 -56.70 2.18
N VAL A 621 -15.19 -57.15 0.95
CA VAL A 621 -16.02 -56.75 -0.19
C VAL A 621 -17.46 -57.20 0.03
N GLN A 622 -17.68 -58.45 0.46
CA GLN A 622 -19.01 -59.00 0.77
C GLN A 622 -19.68 -58.26 1.91
N ALA A 623 -18.97 -58.02 3.01
CA ALA A 623 -19.53 -57.33 4.15
C ALA A 623 -19.92 -55.88 3.80
N MET A 624 -19.10 -55.19 2.99
CA MET A 624 -19.44 -53.86 2.48
C MET A 624 -20.67 -53.89 1.58
N ARG A 625 -20.72 -54.82 0.61
CA ARG A 625 -21.88 -55.00 -0.28
C ARG A 625 -23.17 -55.25 0.51
N MET A 626 -23.15 -56.23 1.41
CA MET A 626 -24.29 -56.59 2.24
C MET A 626 -24.80 -55.39 3.04
N THR A 627 -23.90 -54.54 3.55
CA THR A 627 -24.28 -53.35 4.32
C THR A 627 -24.85 -52.25 3.43
N LEU A 628 -24.31 -52.07 2.22
CA LEU A 628 -24.83 -51.12 1.23
C LEU A 628 -26.23 -51.52 0.75
N GLU A 629 -26.50 -52.81 0.60
CA GLU A 629 -27.81 -53.36 0.20
C GLU A 629 -28.83 -53.44 1.35
N HIS A 630 -28.37 -53.40 2.60
CA HIS A 630 -29.25 -53.65 3.76
C HIS A 630 -30.30 -52.53 3.95
N ASP A 631 -31.59 -52.87 3.86
CA ASP A 631 -32.71 -51.91 3.95
C ASP A 631 -32.70 -51.04 5.22
N GLY A 632 -32.21 -51.59 6.34
CA GLY A 632 -32.06 -50.85 7.61
C GLY A 632 -30.97 -49.77 7.63
N VAL A 633 -30.15 -49.64 6.58
CA VAL A 633 -29.14 -48.57 6.45
C VAL A 633 -29.72 -47.47 5.56
N PRO A 634 -29.83 -46.21 6.01
CA PRO A 634 -30.36 -45.13 5.17
C PRO A 634 -29.42 -44.74 4.01
N ASP A 635 -29.98 -44.27 2.91
CA ASP A 635 -29.22 -43.67 1.81
C ASP A 635 -28.44 -42.42 2.26
N GLY A 636 -27.24 -42.24 1.71
CA GLY A 636 -26.29 -41.21 2.14
C GLY A 636 -25.43 -41.59 3.35
N THR A 637 -25.69 -42.73 4.01
CA THR A 637 -24.87 -43.20 5.13
C THR A 637 -23.43 -43.47 4.69
N VAL A 638 -22.47 -43.01 5.49
CA VAL A 638 -21.04 -43.24 5.29
C VAL A 638 -20.62 -44.53 5.99
N LEU A 639 -20.05 -45.45 5.23
CA LEU A 639 -19.59 -46.77 5.66
C LEU A 639 -18.07 -46.89 5.52
N ARG A 640 -17.43 -47.56 6.47
CA ARG A 640 -15.99 -47.90 6.43
C ARG A 640 -15.75 -49.28 6.97
N ILE A 641 -14.63 -49.90 6.60
CA ILE A 641 -14.17 -51.09 7.31
C ILE A 641 -13.74 -50.72 8.75
N PRO A 642 -13.82 -51.63 9.72
CA PRO A 642 -13.30 -51.38 11.07
C PRO A 642 -11.79 -51.11 11.07
N ASP A 643 -11.30 -50.22 11.93
CA ASP A 643 -9.87 -49.85 11.98
C ASP A 643 -8.95 -51.05 12.27
N GLY A 644 -9.44 -52.03 13.04
CA GLY A 644 -8.71 -53.27 13.35
C GLY A 644 -8.41 -54.14 12.12
N HIS A 645 -9.14 -53.93 11.02
CA HIS A 645 -9.01 -54.69 9.78
C HIS A 645 -8.03 -54.04 8.78
N ASP A 646 -7.49 -52.86 9.11
CA ASP A 646 -6.33 -52.29 8.43
C ASP A 646 -5.27 -51.83 9.46
N PRO A 647 -4.63 -52.79 10.17
CA PRO A 647 -3.65 -52.47 11.19
C PRO A 647 -2.42 -51.82 10.56
N SER A 648 -1.87 -50.82 11.26
CA SER A 648 -0.62 -50.18 10.87
C SER A 648 0.54 -51.20 10.83
N PRO A 649 1.62 -50.94 10.09
CA PRO A 649 2.79 -51.83 10.08
C PRO A 649 3.32 -52.13 11.49
N VAL A 650 3.30 -51.12 12.36
CA VAL A 650 3.69 -51.27 13.78
C VAL A 650 2.75 -52.23 14.51
N ARG A 651 1.43 -52.09 14.33
CA ARG A 651 0.45 -52.97 14.97
C ARG A 651 0.56 -54.41 14.46
N ARG A 652 0.87 -54.63 13.18
CA ARG A 652 1.12 -55.98 12.62
C ARG A 652 2.34 -56.62 13.26
N ALA A 653 3.45 -55.90 13.35
CA ALA A 653 4.67 -56.40 14.00
C ALA A 653 4.41 -56.75 15.48
N LEU A 654 3.61 -55.96 16.19
CA LEU A 654 3.24 -56.25 17.58
C LEU A 654 2.32 -57.47 17.73
N ILE A 655 1.44 -57.73 16.75
CA ILE A 655 0.61 -58.95 16.71
C ILE A 655 1.47 -60.18 16.43
N GLU A 656 2.40 -60.09 15.46
CA GLU A 656 3.33 -61.19 15.14
C GLU A 656 4.26 -61.54 16.31
N LEU A 657 4.64 -60.55 17.12
CA LEU A 657 5.42 -60.75 18.34
C LEU A 657 4.57 -61.23 19.54
N GLY A 658 3.26 -61.43 19.38
CA GLY A 658 2.35 -61.86 20.44
C GLY A 658 2.13 -60.82 21.55
N VAL A 659 2.55 -59.57 21.33
CA VAL A 659 2.45 -58.47 22.30
C VAL A 659 1.03 -57.89 22.34
N VAL A 660 0.32 -57.94 21.21
CA VAL A 660 -1.06 -57.47 21.08
C VAL A 660 -1.90 -58.61 20.50
N LEU A 661 -2.99 -58.97 21.17
CA LEU A 661 -3.94 -59.94 20.63
C LEU A 661 -4.73 -59.32 19.46
N PRO A 662 -5.05 -60.10 18.40
CA PRO A 662 -5.95 -59.63 17.37
C PRO A 662 -7.32 -59.32 17.97
N ASP A 663 -7.85 -58.12 17.72
CA ASP A 663 -9.22 -57.79 18.11
C ASP A 663 -10.19 -58.70 17.34
N ALA A 664 -11.03 -59.46 18.04
CA ALA A 664 -12.16 -60.18 17.47
C ALA A 664 -13.28 -59.19 17.13
N LEU A 665 -13.03 -58.27 16.20
CA LEU A 665 -14.04 -57.36 15.67
C LEU A 665 -14.88 -58.10 14.63
N ALA A 666 -16.20 -57.90 14.72
CA ALA A 666 -17.11 -58.41 13.71
C ALA A 666 -16.75 -57.84 12.33
N LEU A 667 -16.83 -58.65 11.29
CA LEU A 667 -16.54 -58.29 9.89
C LEU A 667 -17.47 -57.21 9.30
N HIS A 668 -18.37 -56.62 10.10
CA HIS A 668 -19.33 -55.65 9.64
C HIS A 668 -18.70 -54.25 9.51
N PRO A 669 -18.94 -53.54 8.39
CA PRO A 669 -18.59 -52.14 8.23
C PRO A 669 -19.13 -51.28 9.37
N ARG A 670 -18.34 -50.28 9.79
CA ARG A 670 -18.75 -49.28 10.76
C ARG A 670 -19.59 -48.21 10.09
N VAL A 671 -20.79 -47.98 10.62
CA VAL A 671 -21.66 -46.86 10.28
C VAL A 671 -21.17 -45.59 10.99
N ILE A 672 -20.97 -44.51 10.24
CA ILE A 672 -20.65 -43.20 10.79
C ILE A 672 -21.91 -42.33 10.67
N PRO A 673 -22.51 -41.88 11.80
CA PRO A 673 -23.60 -40.93 11.76
C PRO A 673 -23.12 -39.66 11.06
N LEU A 674 -23.88 -39.19 10.07
CA LEU A 674 -23.69 -37.85 9.55
C LEU A 674 -23.96 -36.87 10.69
N ALA A 675 -22.95 -36.06 11.04
CA ALA A 675 -23.18 -34.94 11.94
C ALA A 675 -24.28 -34.08 11.29
N LEU A 676 -25.44 -33.99 11.95
CA LEU A 676 -26.47 -33.02 11.59
C LEU A 676 -25.81 -31.64 11.57
N ALA A 677 -25.80 -31.03 10.39
CA ALA A 677 -25.21 -29.72 10.13
C ALA A 677 -25.96 -28.60 10.85
#